data_AF-A0AA39Z2I5-F1
#
_entry.id   AF-A0AA39Z2I5-F1
#
_cell.length_a   1.000
_cell.length_b   1.000
_cell.length_c   1.000
_cell.angle_alpha   90.00
_cell.angle_beta   90.00
_cell.angle_gamma   90.00
#
_symmetry.space_group_name_H-M   'P 1'
#
loop_
_entity.id
_entity.type
_entity.pdbx_description
1 polymer ?
#
loop_
_entity_poly.entity_id
_entity_poly.type
_entity_poly.pdbx_seq_one_letter_code
_entity_poly.pdbx_strand_id
1 'polypeptide(L)'
;MAGQEPKPITRSDRKLTFPRPNRQPQASASSVISSEISRSLQKSVFDDNRDQEFLPEGCINVILTPDRVRKELRIPADSEEKEHEEGIVNFVMQSAMRIFIITLITGFSGDDGKLHTAIIDLANMGITDKSLPLCKDNFRDTEGELLQPFNEWSVDNFCKKQWMVLVPIISEGNPMLELDTNEILPVTWKAPASESGSFGEVFRVRFHEKHYINPILKYDGTPADVAIKVIKQVYRDTTDQGKLEELKDEWDREVRAHIAMRDYRHPNIIEFIAAIKRGIDRYLLFRWAELGSLRQFWEAPGHKRPTLTSSLVRDVVYQIRGVADALDKLHTFGQEGESYRHGDLKPENILCCIDKAPCDDELNFPTLKVSDMGLAKHHKVVTSMRNNTSMQYTTTRYEPPEVVMKSPLGLSRRYDMWSFGCIALEMIVWLLYGSDSLEKFNSQIIDEGRHRSHWFVVDHNDKSRVRVHPHVKATIQALYSDPECRENTALRDLLKIVETKLLVVELRDNHLGPFNGSSPPKSGDGSRVYSGELMKSLNEIVSRGQEREKYWFTGISRKYIKDLRVQNGPPLLLAPPKDKTKAPGVEHQHRRLRAVGHDDDGSLPEIRVDEEPSLAQLDKTEFPVDNRFAAQLVADLASRSLYSLAPQTSTARLCQTCATYNLFEPQFHIIDKLADLDIRRGSCDFCKLRWEACHSLRGQATTARFDRDQSMLKLNENATPILSICRSADLSIANSHFVQIGFPKVPPAASPLQFAILSSWLKDCDDNHPGCIPIKAYPPPTRLVDLGPTDAPTTRLIHTDPSESYQYIALSHPWGQGHPFCTFPHNLTKHQKAIPTDGSGFPATFRDAITATRALGLRYLWIDSLCIIQGPDGDFEKEAKRMEDVFSSAYCVIAASSARGQHDGFLNSRKERQFIQLPVRPSPLTSNGNGSGDVYVCRFIDNFAEHVLNGPLSKRGWVLQERALARRTIYFTDWQAYWECGCGVRCETLTKVDNKLFSFLGDPSFPSKLSTSLSDRGERIRFYEDLYRQYSRLNFTRLTDRPIAIAGLEQRMISDLNAKGGYGILHDGQSLLPRSLLWRRGAEQKELKRVDFSEALQSEGKHFPSWSWMVYDGAIDYLDLPLGGVDWRIDAVLDPFTPRARHRDTENGTVELRAVVRPLAIESDPEEEVWGSVGVILDDGEEGKLSAGKDWRFVVVGTRKIAEGEEVGMDLRTHYLLIIAPLGQDDGGQKVYQRIGVGYMPGWFLGEEESERARVR
;
A
#
# COMPACT_ATOMS: atom_id res chain seq x y z
N MET A 1 11.81 -30.73 -29.42
CA MET A 1 11.78 -32.20 -29.32
C MET A 1 12.70 -32.76 -30.40
N ALA A 2 13.76 -33.51 -30.15
CA ALA A 2 14.29 -34.08 -28.92
C ALA A 2 15.82 -33.93 -28.96
N GLY A 3 16.45 -33.53 -27.85
CA GLY A 3 17.90 -33.35 -27.75
C GLY A 3 18.36 -33.84 -26.38
N GLN A 4 19.19 -34.88 -26.39
CA GLN A 4 19.67 -35.64 -25.25
C GLN A 4 20.48 -34.79 -24.26
N GLU A 5 20.37 -35.12 -22.97
CA GLU A 5 21.28 -34.67 -21.92
C GLU A 5 22.75 -34.95 -22.29
N PRO A 6 23.70 -34.03 -22.00
CA PRO A 6 25.10 -34.27 -22.25
C PRO A 6 25.62 -35.35 -21.28
N LYS A 7 26.00 -36.50 -21.81
CA LYS A 7 26.75 -37.52 -21.07
C LYS A 7 28.15 -36.99 -20.70
N PRO A 8 28.71 -37.41 -19.54
CA PRO A 8 30.09 -37.13 -19.20
C PRO A 8 31.02 -37.74 -20.26
N ILE A 9 31.87 -36.90 -20.84
CA ILE A 9 32.83 -37.28 -21.88
C ILE A 9 33.93 -38.13 -21.23
N THR A 10 33.99 -39.42 -21.59
CA THR A 10 35.11 -40.30 -21.25
C THR A 10 36.32 -39.98 -22.11
N ARG A 11 37.51 -40.03 -21.49
CA ARG A 11 38.84 -39.60 -21.97
C ARG A 11 39.44 -40.39 -23.15
N SER A 12 38.64 -40.86 -24.11
CA SER A 12 39.13 -41.71 -25.21
C SER A 12 39.04 -41.15 -26.62
N ASP A 13 38.40 -40.01 -26.89
CA ASP A 13 38.30 -39.52 -28.28
C ASP A 13 38.68 -38.04 -28.44
N ARG A 14 39.71 -37.85 -29.28
CA ARG A 14 40.34 -36.61 -29.80
C ARG A 14 41.33 -35.90 -28.87
N LYS A 15 42.56 -36.40 -28.89
CA LYS A 15 43.78 -35.70 -28.46
C LYS A 15 44.31 -34.81 -29.62
N LEU A 16 44.14 -33.50 -29.50
CA LEU A 16 45.20 -32.58 -29.89
C LEU A 16 46.10 -32.47 -28.65
N THR A 17 47.19 -33.23 -28.58
CA THR A 17 48.11 -33.15 -27.43
C THR A 17 49.16 -32.09 -27.67
N PHE A 18 49.11 -31.01 -26.88
CA PHE A 18 50.10 -29.93 -26.89
C PHE A 18 51.19 -30.18 -25.82
N PRO A 19 52.48 -30.40 -26.17
CA PRO A 19 53.57 -30.51 -25.20
C PRO A 19 53.85 -29.17 -24.47
N ARG A 20 54.22 -29.23 -23.18
CA ARG A 20 54.49 -28.05 -22.34
C ARG A 20 55.97 -27.63 -22.44
N PRO A 21 56.32 -26.38 -22.81
CA PRO A 21 57.70 -25.90 -22.77
C PRO A 21 58.10 -25.39 -21.38
N ASN A 22 59.37 -25.58 -21.01
CA ASN A 22 59.96 -25.15 -19.74
C ASN A 22 60.63 -23.77 -19.94
N ARG A 23 60.13 -22.68 -19.34
CA ARG A 23 60.73 -21.33 -19.45
C ARG A 23 60.81 -20.55 -18.14
N GLN A 24 61.93 -19.86 -17.94
CA GLN A 24 62.25 -19.01 -16.78
C GLN A 24 61.67 -17.57 -16.91
N PRO A 25 61.38 -16.86 -15.80
CA PRO A 25 60.77 -15.53 -15.83
C PRO A 25 61.79 -14.39 -16.02
N GLN A 26 61.45 -13.41 -16.86
CA GLN A 26 62.11 -12.09 -16.98
C GLN A 26 61.09 -10.96 -16.72
N ALA A 27 61.59 -9.81 -16.26
CA ALA A 27 60.84 -8.72 -15.62
C ALA A 27 59.82 -7.95 -16.49
N SER A 28 58.91 -7.28 -15.77
CA SER A 28 57.59 -6.72 -16.11
C SER A 28 57.47 -5.73 -17.27
N ALA A 29 56.49 -5.95 -18.15
CA ALA A 29 55.86 -4.93 -19.00
C ALA A 29 54.35 -5.18 -19.11
N SER A 30 53.51 -4.17 -18.85
CA SER A 30 52.05 -4.30 -18.85
C SER A 30 51.48 -4.66 -20.23
N SER A 31 50.50 -5.58 -20.27
CA SER A 31 49.77 -6.00 -21.48
C SER A 31 49.10 -4.82 -22.21
N VAL A 32 49.43 -4.66 -23.50
CA VAL A 32 48.81 -3.66 -24.38
C VAL A 32 47.34 -4.02 -24.66
N ILE A 33 47.02 -5.31 -24.77
CA ILE A 33 45.66 -5.81 -25.01
C ILE A 33 44.78 -5.54 -23.79
N SER A 34 45.25 -5.88 -22.58
CA SER A 34 44.47 -5.62 -21.35
C SER A 34 44.16 -4.14 -21.16
N SER A 35 45.12 -3.27 -21.47
CA SER A 35 44.95 -1.81 -21.34
C SER A 35 43.94 -1.26 -22.37
N GLU A 36 43.86 -1.88 -23.55
CA GLU A 36 42.89 -1.50 -24.58
C GLU A 36 41.48 -2.04 -24.31
N ILE A 37 41.38 -3.24 -23.72
CA ILE A 37 40.11 -3.76 -23.20
C ILE A 37 39.57 -2.79 -22.16
N SER A 38 40.36 -2.42 -21.14
CA SER A 38 39.92 -1.46 -20.11
C SER A 38 39.46 -0.13 -20.69
N ARG A 39 40.11 0.39 -21.75
CA ARG A 39 39.69 1.61 -22.44
C ARG A 39 38.44 1.45 -23.30
N SER A 40 38.11 0.23 -23.70
CA SER A 40 36.96 -0.08 -24.57
C SER A 40 35.72 -0.50 -23.79
N LEU A 41 35.84 -0.71 -22.48
CA LEU A 41 34.70 -1.04 -21.62
C LEU A 41 33.68 0.10 -21.58
N GLN A 42 32.41 -0.29 -21.55
CA GLN A 42 31.27 0.60 -21.39
C GLN A 42 30.54 0.22 -20.11
N LYS A 43 30.07 1.23 -19.36
CA LYS A 43 29.29 1.01 -18.15
C LYS A 43 27.83 0.70 -18.51
N SER A 44 27.26 -0.33 -17.89
CA SER A 44 25.81 -0.53 -17.85
C SER A 44 25.23 0.14 -16.60
N VAL A 45 24.11 0.84 -16.75
CA VAL A 45 23.41 1.56 -15.67
C VAL A 45 22.04 0.98 -15.35
N PHE A 46 21.74 -0.26 -15.78
CA PHE A 46 20.41 -0.83 -15.58
C PHE A 46 20.15 -1.27 -14.13
N ASP A 47 21.11 -2.01 -13.55
CA ASP A 47 21.02 -2.58 -12.21
C ASP A 47 21.64 -1.62 -11.18
N ASP A 48 20.82 -0.84 -10.47
CA ASP A 48 21.25 0.29 -9.61
C ASP A 48 22.23 -0.09 -8.48
N ASN A 49 22.27 -1.37 -8.10
CA ASN A 49 23.13 -1.90 -7.05
C ASN A 49 24.39 -2.61 -7.57
N ARG A 50 24.68 -2.55 -8.88
CA ARG A 50 25.82 -3.24 -9.49
C ARG A 50 26.55 -2.32 -10.46
N ASP A 51 27.79 -1.95 -10.13
CA ASP A 51 28.70 -1.37 -11.11
C ASP A 51 29.14 -2.45 -12.09
N GLN A 52 28.49 -2.50 -13.25
CA GLN A 52 28.78 -3.48 -14.30
C GLN A 52 29.36 -2.80 -15.54
N GLU A 53 30.45 -3.36 -16.05
CA GLU A 53 31.09 -2.95 -17.29
C GLU A 53 31.04 -4.09 -18.31
N PHE A 54 30.91 -3.73 -19.57
CA PHE A 54 30.86 -4.70 -20.66
C PHE A 54 31.64 -4.23 -21.88
N LEU A 55 32.06 -5.17 -22.71
CA LEU A 55 32.78 -4.91 -23.95
C LEU A 55 31.77 -4.91 -25.11
N PRO A 56 31.62 -3.81 -25.86
CA PRO A 56 30.65 -3.74 -26.96
C PRO A 56 30.87 -4.79 -28.05
N GLU A 57 29.77 -5.23 -28.68
CA GLU A 57 29.82 -6.18 -29.79
C GLU A 57 30.70 -5.68 -30.94
N GLY A 58 31.55 -6.57 -31.46
CA GLY A 58 32.54 -6.25 -32.50
C GLY A 58 33.89 -5.73 -31.99
N CYS A 59 34.01 -5.24 -30.74
CA CYS A 59 35.30 -4.77 -30.21
C CYS A 59 36.35 -5.89 -30.14
N ILE A 60 35.94 -7.12 -29.82
CA ILE A 60 36.83 -8.29 -29.75
C ILE A 60 37.59 -8.51 -31.06
N ASN A 61 36.90 -8.38 -32.19
CA ASN A 61 37.48 -8.57 -33.53
C ASN A 61 38.45 -7.45 -33.94
N VAL A 62 38.34 -6.27 -33.33
CA VAL A 62 39.25 -5.14 -33.55
C VAL A 62 40.47 -5.24 -32.64
N ILE A 63 40.25 -5.66 -31.38
CA ILE A 63 41.30 -5.78 -30.37
C ILE A 63 42.22 -6.97 -30.67
N LEU A 64 41.68 -8.11 -31.09
CA LEU A 64 42.46 -9.31 -31.34
C LEU A 64 42.82 -9.45 -32.81
N THR A 65 44.12 -9.55 -33.08
CA THR A 65 44.67 -10.00 -34.36
C THR A 65 45.64 -11.15 -34.12
N PRO A 66 45.93 -12.02 -35.12
CA PRO A 66 46.85 -13.14 -34.96
C PRO A 66 48.21 -12.70 -34.38
N ASP A 67 48.75 -11.57 -34.85
CA ASP A 67 50.03 -11.04 -34.38
C ASP A 67 49.99 -10.57 -32.92
N ARG A 68 48.87 -9.97 -32.51
CA ARG A 68 48.67 -9.51 -31.13
C ARG A 68 48.50 -10.68 -30.17
N VAL A 69 47.72 -11.70 -30.56
CA VAL A 69 47.58 -12.95 -29.79
C VAL A 69 48.93 -13.63 -29.64
N ARG A 70 49.70 -13.75 -30.74
CA ARG A 70 51.05 -14.34 -30.73
C ARG A 70 51.99 -13.62 -29.76
N LYS A 71 51.96 -12.29 -29.75
CA LYS A 71 52.77 -11.46 -28.85
C LYS A 71 52.40 -11.64 -27.39
N GLU A 72 51.10 -11.68 -27.08
CA GLU A 72 50.60 -11.82 -25.70
C GLU A 72 50.85 -13.21 -25.12
N LEU A 73 50.79 -14.25 -25.97
CA LEU A 73 51.16 -15.63 -25.63
C LEU A 73 52.68 -15.84 -25.52
N ARG A 74 53.51 -14.84 -25.83
CA ARG A 74 54.99 -14.90 -25.85
C ARG A 74 55.56 -16.01 -26.74
N ILE A 75 54.89 -16.26 -27.86
CA ILE A 75 55.36 -17.23 -28.86
C ILE A 75 56.59 -16.61 -29.58
N PRO A 76 57.79 -17.18 -29.45
CA PRO A 76 59.00 -16.64 -30.05
C PRO A 76 58.97 -16.78 -31.59
N ALA A 77 59.48 -15.77 -32.30
CA ALA A 77 59.54 -15.76 -33.77
C ALA A 77 60.32 -16.95 -34.37
N ASP A 78 61.24 -17.52 -33.58
CA ASP A 78 62.15 -18.60 -33.96
C ASP A 78 61.83 -19.93 -33.24
N SER A 79 60.57 -20.17 -32.87
CA SER A 79 60.14 -21.44 -32.27
C SER A 79 60.49 -22.64 -33.17
N GLU A 80 61.10 -23.69 -32.61
CA GLU A 80 61.30 -24.98 -33.27
C GLU A 80 59.96 -25.72 -33.50
N GLU A 81 58.88 -25.32 -32.80
CA GLU A 81 57.52 -25.87 -32.88
C GLU A 81 56.53 -24.91 -33.58
N LYS A 82 56.95 -24.26 -34.67
CA LYS A 82 56.13 -23.24 -35.38
C LYS A 82 54.71 -23.68 -35.72
N GLU A 83 54.52 -24.92 -36.19
CA GLU A 83 53.21 -25.43 -36.59
C GLU A 83 52.27 -25.61 -35.38
N HIS A 84 52.85 -25.95 -34.22
CA HIS A 84 52.14 -26.17 -32.97
C HIS A 84 51.58 -24.88 -32.38
N GLU A 85 52.46 -23.88 -32.27
CA GLU A 85 52.15 -22.56 -31.73
C GLU A 85 51.17 -21.79 -32.63
N GLU A 86 51.29 -21.93 -33.95
CA GLU A 86 50.33 -21.36 -34.89
C GLU A 86 48.96 -22.05 -34.80
N GLY A 87 48.91 -23.34 -34.43
CA GLY A 87 47.68 -24.06 -34.11
C GLY A 87 46.90 -23.44 -32.94
N ILE A 88 47.60 -22.99 -31.90
CA ILE A 88 46.98 -22.32 -30.73
C ILE A 88 46.43 -20.94 -31.12
N VAL A 89 47.20 -20.16 -31.89
CA VAL A 89 46.75 -18.85 -32.39
C VAL A 89 45.50 -19.02 -33.27
N ASN A 90 45.50 -20.01 -34.15
CA ASN A 90 44.33 -20.33 -34.99
C ASN A 90 43.13 -20.76 -34.14
N PHE A 91 43.32 -21.60 -33.13
CA PHE A 91 42.26 -21.99 -32.21
C PHE A 91 41.62 -20.77 -31.52
N VAL A 92 42.45 -19.86 -30.97
CA VAL A 92 41.97 -18.61 -30.36
C VAL A 92 41.16 -17.80 -31.36
N MET A 93 41.73 -17.51 -32.53
CA MET A 93 41.11 -16.64 -33.54
C MET A 93 39.85 -17.24 -34.17
N GLN A 94 39.73 -18.57 -34.23
CA GLN A 94 38.59 -19.23 -34.87
C GLN A 94 37.49 -19.65 -33.89
N SER A 95 37.81 -19.87 -32.62
CA SER A 95 36.88 -20.56 -31.70
C SER A 95 36.96 -20.13 -30.24
N ALA A 96 37.92 -19.31 -29.81
CA ALA A 96 38.13 -19.01 -28.39
C ALA A 96 38.53 -17.55 -28.11
N MET A 97 38.03 -16.59 -28.90
CA MET A 97 38.38 -15.17 -28.75
C MET A 97 37.87 -14.60 -27.43
N ARG A 98 36.64 -14.97 -27.02
CA ARG A 98 36.06 -14.54 -25.73
C ARG A 98 36.78 -15.20 -24.57
N ILE A 99 37.03 -16.51 -24.64
CA ILE A 99 37.81 -17.24 -23.63
C ILE A 99 39.19 -16.61 -23.45
N PHE A 100 39.87 -16.27 -24.54
CA PHE A 100 41.19 -15.65 -24.48
C PHE A 100 41.15 -14.31 -23.73
N ILE A 101 40.18 -13.46 -24.06
CA ILE A 101 40.00 -12.17 -23.37
C ILE A 101 39.71 -12.37 -21.89
N ILE A 102 38.77 -13.25 -21.54
CA ILE A 102 38.40 -13.50 -20.14
C ILE A 102 39.64 -14.00 -19.38
N THR A 103 40.36 -14.99 -19.93
CA THR A 103 41.58 -15.53 -19.32
C THR A 103 42.62 -14.44 -19.09
N LEU A 104 42.85 -13.59 -20.10
CA LEU A 104 43.80 -12.47 -19.98
C LEU A 104 43.43 -11.51 -18.84
N ILE A 105 42.17 -11.10 -18.75
CA ILE A 105 41.72 -10.13 -17.71
C ILE A 105 41.54 -10.76 -16.33
N THR A 106 41.57 -12.09 -16.19
CA THR A 106 41.49 -12.77 -14.88
C THR A 106 42.78 -12.74 -14.06
N GLY A 107 43.85 -12.16 -14.62
CA GLY A 107 45.12 -11.98 -13.92
C GLY A 107 46.24 -12.89 -14.43
N PHE A 108 46.01 -13.65 -15.50
CA PHE A 108 47.08 -14.27 -16.27
C PHE A 108 47.72 -13.23 -17.19
N SER A 109 48.39 -12.23 -16.61
CA SER A 109 49.23 -11.32 -17.39
C SER A 109 50.36 -12.12 -18.03
N GLY A 110 50.76 -11.73 -19.24
CA GLY A 110 51.72 -12.47 -20.07
C GLY A 110 53.14 -12.64 -19.48
N ASP A 111 53.39 -12.26 -18.23
CA ASP A 111 54.73 -12.25 -17.62
C ASP A 111 55.26 -13.64 -17.21
N ASP A 112 54.37 -14.62 -16.94
CA ASP A 112 54.75 -15.91 -16.32
C ASP A 112 54.58 -17.15 -17.24
N GLY A 113 54.14 -16.99 -18.49
CA GLY A 113 53.78 -18.13 -19.38
C GLY A 113 52.50 -18.88 -18.98
N LYS A 114 51.87 -18.49 -17.85
CA LYS A 114 50.61 -19.07 -17.34
C LYS A 114 49.44 -18.88 -18.30
N LEU A 115 49.35 -17.75 -19.00
CA LEU A 115 48.30 -17.52 -20.01
C LEU A 115 48.35 -18.56 -21.13
N HIS A 116 49.53 -18.85 -21.65
CA HIS A 116 49.74 -19.86 -22.69
C HIS A 116 49.35 -21.26 -22.21
N THR A 117 49.76 -21.64 -21.01
CA THR A 117 49.38 -22.93 -20.39
C THR A 117 47.86 -23.04 -20.18
N ALA A 118 47.23 -21.98 -19.67
CA ALA A 118 45.78 -21.96 -19.45
C ALA A 118 44.98 -22.14 -20.75
N ILE A 119 45.37 -21.47 -21.84
CA ILE A 119 44.70 -21.60 -23.13
C ILE A 119 44.87 -23.00 -23.72
N ILE A 120 46.05 -23.60 -23.60
CA ILE A 120 46.30 -24.98 -24.02
C ILE A 120 45.41 -25.96 -23.25
N ASP A 121 45.35 -25.84 -21.92
CA ASP A 121 44.57 -26.76 -21.11
C ASP A 121 43.06 -26.66 -21.41
N LEU A 122 42.54 -25.44 -21.61
CA LEU A 122 41.15 -25.24 -22.06
C LEU A 122 40.91 -25.81 -23.46
N ALA A 123 41.86 -25.63 -24.40
CA ALA A 123 41.78 -26.21 -25.74
C ALA A 123 41.80 -27.74 -25.72
N ASN A 124 42.64 -28.35 -24.89
CA ASN A 124 42.72 -29.80 -24.69
C ASN A 124 41.42 -30.41 -24.17
N MET A 125 40.66 -29.64 -23.39
CA MET A 125 39.34 -30.02 -22.88
C MET A 125 38.21 -29.74 -23.88
N GLY A 126 38.52 -29.17 -25.04
CA GLY A 126 37.54 -28.81 -26.06
C GLY A 126 36.65 -27.63 -25.66
N ILE A 127 37.09 -26.80 -24.70
CA ILE A 127 36.34 -25.63 -24.24
C ILE A 127 36.55 -24.50 -25.27
N THR A 128 35.45 -24.03 -25.86
CA THR A 128 35.44 -22.96 -26.88
C THR A 128 34.48 -21.86 -26.47
N ASP A 129 34.40 -20.76 -27.22
CA ASP A 129 33.44 -19.68 -26.94
C ASP A 129 31.98 -20.18 -26.92
N LYS A 130 31.67 -21.32 -27.57
CA LYS A 130 30.35 -22.00 -27.50
C LYS A 130 30.08 -22.72 -26.19
N SER A 131 31.12 -22.96 -25.39
CA SER A 131 31.04 -23.60 -24.07
C SER A 131 30.69 -22.61 -22.96
N LEU A 132 30.72 -21.30 -23.23
CA LEU A 132 30.32 -20.27 -22.29
C LEU A 132 28.79 -20.25 -22.10
N PRO A 133 28.28 -19.96 -20.89
CA PRO A 133 29.03 -19.63 -19.68
C PRO A 133 29.60 -20.86 -18.96
N LEU A 134 30.76 -20.69 -18.31
CA LEU A 134 31.44 -21.73 -17.52
C LEU A 134 31.20 -21.55 -16.02
N CYS A 135 31.21 -22.66 -15.28
CA CYS A 135 31.16 -22.73 -13.83
C CYS A 135 32.46 -23.35 -13.27
N LYS A 136 32.62 -23.36 -11.93
CA LYS A 136 33.83 -23.87 -11.27
C LYS A 136 34.20 -25.30 -11.67
N ASP A 137 33.20 -26.14 -11.88
CA ASP A 137 33.40 -27.56 -12.20
C ASP A 137 34.03 -27.76 -13.58
N ASN A 138 33.89 -26.79 -14.50
CA ASN A 138 34.52 -26.85 -15.82
C ASN A 138 36.05 -26.69 -15.76
N PHE A 139 36.60 -26.22 -14.64
CA PHE A 139 38.04 -26.03 -14.43
C PHE A 139 38.67 -27.16 -13.62
N ARG A 140 37.95 -28.27 -13.42
CA ARG A 140 38.44 -29.46 -12.74
C ARG A 140 38.68 -30.59 -13.74
N ASP A 141 39.71 -31.38 -13.48
CA ASP A 141 39.99 -32.59 -14.25
C ASP A 141 39.10 -33.76 -13.80
N THR A 142 39.33 -34.95 -14.36
CA THR A 142 38.56 -36.16 -14.05
C THR A 142 38.75 -36.66 -12.61
N GLU A 143 39.77 -36.20 -11.90
CA GLU A 143 40.05 -36.54 -10.50
C GLU A 143 39.51 -35.48 -9.54
N GLY A 144 38.91 -34.40 -10.07
CA GLY A 144 38.34 -33.29 -9.29
C GLY A 144 39.37 -32.20 -8.95
N GLU A 145 40.59 -32.30 -9.45
CA GLU A 145 41.66 -31.34 -9.19
C GLU A 145 41.61 -30.16 -10.16
N LEU A 146 41.98 -28.97 -9.68
CA LEU A 146 41.99 -27.74 -10.48
C LEU A 146 43.09 -27.78 -11.56
N LEU A 147 42.71 -27.44 -12.79
CA LEU A 147 43.65 -27.34 -13.91
C LEU A 147 44.72 -26.29 -13.64
N GLN A 148 46.00 -26.67 -13.63
CA GLN A 148 47.08 -25.69 -13.51
C GLN A 148 47.24 -24.90 -14.82
N PRO A 149 47.18 -23.56 -14.82
CA PRO A 149 47.57 -22.68 -13.72
C PRO A 149 46.39 -22.00 -12.99
N PHE A 150 45.16 -22.49 -13.18
CA PHE A 150 44.00 -22.00 -12.45
C PHE A 150 44.09 -22.36 -10.96
N ASN A 151 43.68 -21.41 -10.13
CA ASN A 151 43.44 -21.58 -8.70
C ASN A 151 42.02 -21.10 -8.40
N GLU A 152 41.52 -21.34 -7.19
CA GLU A 152 40.15 -20.95 -6.81
C GLU A 152 39.85 -19.47 -7.12
N TRP A 153 40.80 -18.57 -6.87
CA TRP A 153 40.63 -17.14 -7.12
C TRP A 153 40.54 -16.80 -8.61
N SER A 154 41.40 -17.38 -9.46
CA SER A 154 41.37 -17.11 -10.90
C SER A 154 40.17 -17.74 -11.58
N VAL A 155 39.69 -18.89 -11.10
CA VAL A 155 38.41 -19.48 -11.53
C VAL A 155 37.24 -18.59 -11.13
N ASP A 156 37.21 -18.11 -9.88
CA ASP A 156 36.18 -17.19 -9.42
C ASP A 156 36.15 -15.90 -10.25
N ASN A 157 37.32 -15.34 -10.55
CA ASN A 157 37.42 -14.18 -11.43
C ASN A 157 36.99 -14.50 -12.85
N PHE A 158 37.31 -15.67 -13.40
CA PHE A 158 36.88 -16.06 -14.75
C PHE A 158 35.36 -16.13 -14.80
N CYS A 159 34.77 -16.82 -13.83
CA CYS A 159 33.33 -16.99 -13.73
C CYS A 159 32.59 -15.65 -13.55
N LYS A 160 33.22 -14.67 -12.89
CA LYS A 160 32.68 -13.31 -12.74
C LYS A 160 32.87 -12.44 -14.00
N LYS A 161 34.05 -12.49 -14.63
CA LYS A 161 34.40 -11.61 -15.75
C LYS A 161 33.84 -12.07 -17.09
N GLN A 162 33.42 -13.33 -17.23
CA GLN A 162 32.81 -13.82 -18.47
C GLN A 162 31.59 -13.00 -18.92
N TRP A 163 30.81 -12.49 -17.97
CA TRP A 163 29.59 -11.72 -18.26
C TRP A 163 29.88 -10.38 -18.95
N MET A 164 31.11 -9.86 -18.85
CA MET A 164 31.55 -8.64 -19.53
C MET A 164 31.61 -8.81 -21.06
N VAL A 165 31.70 -10.04 -21.57
CA VAL A 165 31.77 -10.36 -23.01
C VAL A 165 30.62 -11.25 -23.49
N LEU A 166 29.70 -11.62 -22.59
CA LEU A 166 28.48 -12.39 -22.86
C LEU A 166 27.26 -11.46 -22.75
N VAL A 167 27.26 -10.41 -23.57
CA VAL A 167 26.25 -9.35 -23.55
C VAL A 167 25.23 -9.64 -24.66
N PRO A 168 23.91 -9.57 -24.38
CA PRO A 168 22.89 -9.88 -25.37
C PRO A 168 22.84 -8.86 -26.51
N ILE A 169 22.35 -9.31 -27.67
CA ILE A 169 22.03 -8.48 -28.82
C ILE A 169 20.51 -8.44 -28.97
N ILE A 170 19.94 -7.24 -28.91
CA ILE A 170 18.51 -6.97 -29.12
C ILE A 170 18.33 -6.66 -30.60
N SER A 171 17.46 -7.43 -31.27
CA SER A 171 17.16 -7.25 -32.69
C SER A 171 15.74 -7.71 -33.02
N GLU A 172 15.17 -7.19 -34.11
CA GLU A 172 13.82 -7.60 -34.57
C GLU A 172 13.70 -9.12 -34.80
N GLY A 173 14.79 -9.76 -35.23
CA GLY A 173 14.84 -11.20 -35.55
C GLY A 173 14.77 -12.12 -34.33
N ASN A 174 14.95 -11.59 -33.11
CA ASN A 174 14.84 -12.36 -31.88
C ASN A 174 13.94 -11.67 -30.84
N PRO A 175 12.61 -11.82 -30.94
CA PRO A 175 11.66 -11.18 -30.04
C PRO A 175 11.67 -11.73 -28.60
N MET A 176 12.34 -12.85 -28.33
CA MET A 176 12.35 -13.47 -27.01
C MET A 176 13.78 -13.88 -26.62
N LEU A 177 14.30 -13.24 -25.58
CA LEU A 177 15.65 -13.45 -25.08
C LEU A 177 15.57 -14.19 -23.74
N GLU A 178 16.19 -15.38 -23.67
CA GLU A 178 16.44 -16.08 -22.42
C GLU A 178 17.89 -15.83 -22.01
N LEU A 179 18.07 -15.15 -20.87
CA LEU A 179 19.36 -14.70 -20.36
C LEU A 179 19.63 -15.31 -18.98
N ASP A 180 20.90 -15.57 -18.68
CA ASP A 180 21.32 -15.91 -17.33
C ASP A 180 21.10 -14.74 -16.35
N THR A 181 20.93 -15.05 -15.07
CA THR A 181 20.76 -14.05 -13.99
C THR A 181 21.91 -13.05 -13.91
N ASN A 182 23.10 -13.41 -14.39
CA ASN A 182 24.29 -12.57 -14.36
C ASN A 182 24.58 -11.82 -15.67
N GLU A 183 23.85 -12.09 -16.76
CA GLU A 183 24.05 -11.39 -18.02
C GLU A 183 23.74 -9.89 -17.90
N ILE A 184 24.67 -9.09 -18.42
CA ILE A 184 24.64 -7.63 -18.34
C ILE A 184 23.74 -7.10 -19.45
N LEU A 185 22.66 -6.39 -19.10
CA LEU A 185 21.86 -5.68 -20.10
C LEU A 185 22.64 -4.44 -20.58
N PRO A 186 22.83 -4.21 -21.89
CA PRO A 186 23.71 -3.15 -22.40
C PRO A 186 23.05 -1.77 -22.39
N VAL A 187 22.54 -1.33 -21.24
CA VAL A 187 21.88 -0.05 -21.04
C VAL A 187 22.91 1.01 -20.67
N THR A 188 23.15 1.96 -21.56
CA THR A 188 24.15 3.03 -21.36
C THR A 188 23.57 4.26 -20.67
N TRP A 189 22.24 4.39 -20.67
CA TRP A 189 21.54 5.47 -20.00
C TRP A 189 20.17 4.99 -19.51
N LYS A 190 19.80 5.42 -18.31
CA LYS A 190 18.51 5.16 -17.65
C LYS A 190 18.04 6.47 -17.04
N ALA A 191 16.77 6.81 -17.22
CA ALA A 191 16.20 7.99 -16.61
C ALA A 191 16.19 7.87 -15.05
N PRO A 192 16.43 8.96 -14.31
CA PRO A 192 16.26 8.96 -12.85
C PRO A 192 14.81 8.63 -12.50
N ALA A 193 14.60 7.86 -11.43
CA ALA A 193 13.30 7.28 -11.10
C ALA A 193 12.25 8.35 -10.74
N SER A 194 11.38 8.67 -11.70
CA SER A 194 10.05 9.25 -11.46
C SER A 194 9.18 9.02 -12.69
N GLU A 195 8.31 8.01 -12.62
CA GLU A 195 7.04 7.89 -13.36
C GLU A 195 6.42 6.51 -13.03
N SER A 196 6.08 6.32 -11.75
CA SER A 196 5.34 5.15 -11.27
C SER A 196 3.90 5.22 -11.78
N GLY A 197 3.64 4.67 -12.96
CA GLY A 197 2.29 4.49 -13.49
C GLY A 197 1.52 3.37 -12.78
N SER A 198 0.21 3.27 -13.01
CA SER A 198 -0.71 2.30 -12.40
C SER A 198 -0.47 0.82 -12.73
N PHE A 199 0.65 0.46 -13.37
CA PHE A 199 0.85 -0.82 -14.07
C PHE A 199 2.19 -1.52 -13.82
N GLY A 200 2.91 -1.11 -12.78
CA GLY A 200 4.22 -1.66 -12.42
C GLY A 200 5.38 -0.73 -12.79
N GLU A 201 6.60 -1.13 -12.42
CA GLU A 201 7.81 -0.36 -12.70
C GLU A 201 8.08 -0.35 -14.22
N VAL A 202 8.06 0.85 -14.83
CA VAL A 202 8.47 1.07 -16.22
C VAL A 202 9.69 1.99 -16.23
N PHE A 203 10.77 1.56 -16.87
CA PHE A 203 12.00 2.35 -16.99
C PHE A 203 12.18 2.87 -18.40
N ARG A 204 12.49 4.17 -18.54
CA ARG A 204 13.00 4.74 -19.79
C ARG A 204 14.50 4.52 -19.87
N VAL A 205 14.96 3.83 -20.92
CA VAL A 205 16.36 3.46 -21.10
C VAL A 205 16.84 3.67 -22.53
N ARG A 206 18.17 3.73 -22.68
CA ARG A 206 18.85 3.65 -23.98
C ARG A 206 19.84 2.49 -23.98
N PHE A 207 19.72 1.64 -24.98
CA PHE A 207 20.68 0.55 -25.21
C PHE A 207 21.89 1.04 -26.01
N HIS A 208 23.03 0.40 -25.80
CA HIS A 208 24.23 0.61 -26.59
C HIS A 208 23.96 0.28 -28.07
N GLU A 209 24.39 1.15 -28.99
CA GLU A 209 24.11 1.05 -30.43
C GLU A 209 24.57 -0.27 -31.08
N LYS A 210 25.69 -0.84 -30.61
CA LYS A 210 26.20 -2.14 -31.08
C LYS A 210 25.37 -3.34 -30.59
N HIS A 211 24.52 -3.14 -29.59
CA HIS A 211 23.69 -4.19 -28.99
C HIS A 211 22.20 -4.01 -29.26
N TYR A 212 21.78 -2.93 -29.92
CA TYR A 212 20.40 -2.74 -30.39
C TYR A 212 20.40 -2.53 -31.92
N ILE A 213 20.26 -3.63 -32.65
CA ILE A 213 20.35 -3.66 -34.10
C ILE A 213 18.98 -3.32 -34.71
N ASN A 214 18.98 -2.37 -35.66
CA ASN A 214 17.79 -1.82 -36.31
C ASN A 214 16.79 -1.22 -35.29
N PRO A 215 17.18 -0.17 -34.55
CA PRO A 215 16.31 0.42 -33.56
C PRO A 215 15.08 1.05 -34.21
N ILE A 216 13.96 1.09 -33.46
CA ILE A 216 12.78 1.86 -33.87
C ILE A 216 13.18 3.33 -33.99
N LEU A 217 12.89 3.92 -35.14
CA LEU A 217 13.27 5.31 -35.43
C LEU A 217 12.10 6.26 -35.15
N LYS A 218 12.43 7.44 -34.63
CA LYS A 218 11.55 8.60 -34.58
C LYS A 218 11.41 9.22 -35.97
N TYR A 219 10.49 10.18 -36.11
CA TYR A 219 10.25 10.88 -37.38
C TYR A 219 11.49 11.61 -37.92
N ASP A 220 12.42 12.00 -37.05
CA ASP A 220 13.68 12.70 -37.39
C ASP A 220 14.82 11.74 -37.78
N GLY A 221 14.54 10.43 -37.82
CA GLY A 221 15.52 9.39 -38.14
C GLY A 221 16.43 8.99 -36.96
N THR A 222 16.26 9.57 -35.78
CA THR A 222 17.01 9.18 -34.59
C THR A 222 16.38 7.99 -33.87
N PRO A 223 17.15 7.11 -33.20
CA PRO A 223 16.60 6.01 -32.41
C PRO A 223 15.66 6.51 -31.30
N ALA A 224 14.51 5.85 -31.17
CA ALA A 224 13.62 6.04 -30.04
C ALA A 224 14.25 5.41 -28.78
N ASP A 225 14.02 6.04 -27.63
CA ASP A 225 14.33 5.41 -26.34
C ASP A 225 13.40 4.21 -26.10
N VAL A 226 13.79 3.33 -25.19
CA VAL A 226 13.07 2.09 -24.89
C VAL A 226 12.39 2.17 -23.53
N ALA A 227 11.14 1.75 -23.45
CA ALA A 227 10.41 1.51 -22.22
C ALA A 227 10.61 0.04 -21.80
N ILE A 228 11.15 -0.21 -20.60
CA ILE A 228 11.23 -1.54 -20.00
C ILE A 228 10.15 -1.66 -18.94
N LYS A 229 9.11 -2.44 -19.20
CA LYS A 229 8.09 -2.82 -18.21
C LYS A 229 8.56 -4.06 -17.45
N VAL A 230 8.57 -4.00 -16.13
CA VAL A 230 9.02 -5.11 -15.28
C VAL A 230 7.84 -5.86 -14.66
N ILE A 231 7.80 -7.18 -14.87
CA ILE A 231 6.77 -8.07 -14.31
C ILE A 231 7.32 -8.70 -13.01
N LYS A 232 7.41 -7.90 -11.94
CA LYS A 232 8.27 -8.21 -10.78
C LYS A 232 7.61 -8.88 -9.57
N GLN A 233 6.29 -9.08 -9.56
CA GLN A 233 5.59 -9.36 -8.28
C GLN A 233 5.07 -10.79 -8.11
N VAL A 234 4.73 -11.52 -9.18
CA VAL A 234 4.02 -12.80 -8.99
C VAL A 234 4.96 -14.02 -8.94
N TYR A 235 6.14 -13.94 -9.56
CA TYR A 235 7.09 -15.06 -9.64
C TYR A 235 8.00 -15.23 -8.41
N ARG A 236 8.18 -14.17 -7.60
CA ARG A 236 9.07 -14.18 -6.44
C ARG A 236 8.40 -14.66 -5.15
N ASP A 237 7.07 -14.64 -5.12
CA ASP A 237 6.25 -14.79 -3.90
C ASP A 237 5.60 -16.17 -3.76
N THR A 238 5.86 -17.10 -4.69
CA THR A 238 5.27 -18.45 -4.65
C THR A 238 6.33 -19.54 -4.83
N THR A 239 6.32 -20.51 -3.92
CA THR A 239 7.07 -21.77 -4.01
C THR A 239 6.20 -22.92 -4.54
N ASP A 240 4.93 -22.64 -4.88
CA ASP A 240 3.98 -23.60 -5.41
C ASP A 240 4.27 -23.86 -6.88
N GLN A 241 4.67 -25.09 -7.19
CA GLN A 241 5.08 -25.51 -8.52
C GLN A 241 3.93 -25.47 -9.55
N GLY A 242 2.69 -25.72 -9.13
CA GLY A 242 1.51 -25.63 -10.01
C GLY A 242 1.16 -24.18 -10.33
N LYS A 243 1.27 -23.28 -9.35
CA LYS A 243 1.08 -21.84 -9.57
C LYS A 243 2.17 -21.25 -10.47
N LEU A 244 3.41 -21.72 -10.33
CA LEU A 244 4.51 -21.36 -11.23
C LEU A 244 4.28 -21.82 -12.68
N GLU A 245 3.63 -22.97 -12.89
CA GLU A 245 3.25 -23.45 -14.23
C GLU A 245 2.11 -22.60 -14.84
N GLU A 246 1.08 -22.26 -14.06
CA GLU A 246 0.01 -21.37 -14.51
C GLU A 246 0.53 -19.97 -14.89
N LEU A 247 1.48 -19.43 -14.10
CA LEU A 247 2.11 -18.14 -14.38
C LEU A 247 2.97 -18.19 -15.65
N LYS A 248 3.74 -19.26 -15.85
CA LYS A 248 4.50 -19.47 -17.10
C LYS A 248 3.58 -19.45 -18.31
N ASP A 249 2.45 -20.15 -18.23
CA ASP A 249 1.44 -20.17 -19.29
C ASP A 249 0.83 -18.78 -19.54
N GLU A 250 0.66 -17.97 -18.50
CA GLU A 250 0.18 -16.58 -18.61
C GLU A 250 1.19 -15.65 -19.29
N TRP A 251 2.46 -15.70 -18.87
CA TRP A 251 3.56 -14.97 -19.51
C TRP A 251 3.70 -15.34 -20.98
N ASP A 252 3.68 -16.64 -21.30
CA ASP A 252 3.80 -17.11 -22.67
C ASP A 252 2.62 -16.64 -23.53
N ARG A 253 1.41 -16.56 -22.96
CA ARG A 253 0.24 -15.97 -23.66
C ARG A 253 0.42 -14.46 -23.90
N GLU A 254 0.85 -13.72 -22.89
CA GLU A 254 1.07 -12.27 -22.98
C GLU A 254 2.14 -11.92 -24.02
N VAL A 255 3.28 -12.62 -23.99
CA VAL A 255 4.36 -12.43 -24.97
C VAL A 255 3.91 -12.81 -26.38
N ARG A 256 3.18 -13.92 -26.55
CA ARG A 256 2.63 -14.32 -27.87
C ARG A 256 1.70 -13.26 -28.45
N ALA A 257 0.83 -12.66 -27.63
CA ALA A 257 -0.05 -11.60 -28.09
C ALA A 257 0.76 -10.37 -28.57
N HIS A 258 1.78 -9.96 -27.83
CA HIS A 258 2.65 -8.85 -28.24
C HIS A 258 3.45 -9.14 -29.52
N ILE A 259 4.00 -10.34 -29.67
CA ILE A 259 4.70 -10.77 -30.88
C ILE A 259 3.76 -10.76 -32.08
N ALA A 260 2.55 -11.33 -31.93
CA ALA A 260 1.57 -11.35 -33.01
C ALA A 260 1.14 -9.95 -33.43
N MET A 261 0.93 -9.04 -32.48
CA MET A 261 0.56 -7.65 -32.76
C MET A 261 1.70 -6.84 -33.40
N ARG A 262 2.96 -7.15 -33.04
CA ARG A 262 4.15 -6.57 -33.68
C ARG A 262 4.14 -6.81 -35.19
N ASP A 263 3.72 -7.99 -35.62
CA ASP A 263 3.71 -8.37 -37.04
C ASP A 263 2.66 -7.59 -37.88
N TYR A 264 1.64 -6.99 -37.24
CA TYR A 264 0.67 -6.13 -37.92
C TYR A 264 1.22 -4.74 -38.26
N ARG A 265 2.27 -4.27 -37.57
CA ARG A 265 2.87 -2.93 -37.74
C ARG A 265 1.83 -1.80 -37.84
N HIS A 266 0.81 -1.84 -36.98
CA HIS A 266 -0.27 -0.87 -37.02
C HIS A 266 0.15 0.47 -36.39
N PRO A 267 -0.13 1.63 -37.02
CA PRO A 267 0.36 2.94 -36.54
C PRO A 267 -0.14 3.31 -35.13
N ASN A 268 -1.34 2.84 -34.76
CA ASN A 268 -1.99 3.11 -33.46
C ASN A 268 -1.85 1.98 -32.43
N ILE A 269 -0.87 1.09 -32.57
CA ILE A 269 -0.53 0.07 -31.58
C ILE A 269 0.92 0.30 -31.17
N ILE A 270 1.21 0.25 -29.87
CA ILE A 270 2.57 0.50 -29.37
C ILE A 270 3.53 -0.56 -29.90
N GLU A 271 4.68 -0.12 -30.38
CA GLU A 271 5.69 -1.01 -30.97
C GLU A 271 6.37 -1.85 -29.88
N PHE A 272 6.20 -3.17 -29.98
CA PHE A 272 6.88 -4.14 -29.14
C PHE A 272 8.26 -4.49 -29.70
N ILE A 273 9.29 -4.41 -28.87
CA ILE A 273 10.68 -4.66 -29.25
C ILE A 273 11.05 -6.12 -28.96
N ALA A 274 11.02 -6.52 -27.69
CA ALA A 274 11.39 -7.85 -27.25
C ALA A 274 10.85 -8.18 -25.84
N ALA A 275 10.76 -9.46 -25.52
CA ALA A 275 10.58 -9.99 -24.17
C ALA A 275 11.92 -10.55 -23.68
N ILE A 276 12.28 -10.25 -22.44
CA ILE A 276 13.50 -10.75 -21.80
C ILE A 276 13.13 -11.55 -20.56
N LYS A 277 13.64 -12.77 -20.48
CA LYS A 277 13.61 -13.64 -19.32
C LYS A 277 15.02 -13.74 -18.76
N ARG A 278 15.27 -13.12 -17.61
CA ARG A 278 16.59 -13.11 -16.93
C ARG A 278 16.46 -13.79 -15.58
N GLY A 279 16.77 -15.08 -15.51
CA GLY A 279 16.47 -15.90 -14.32
C GLY A 279 14.96 -15.92 -13.99
N ILE A 280 14.59 -15.40 -12.82
CA ILE A 280 13.17 -15.26 -12.40
C ILE A 280 12.55 -13.93 -12.88
N ASP A 281 13.36 -12.99 -13.35
CA ASP A 281 12.89 -11.68 -13.78
C ASP A 281 12.35 -11.75 -15.21
N ARG A 282 11.34 -10.91 -15.46
CA ARG A 282 10.60 -10.83 -16.72
C ARG A 282 10.45 -9.38 -17.11
N TYR A 283 10.88 -9.06 -18.33
CA TYR A 283 10.87 -7.70 -18.87
C TYR A 283 10.21 -7.68 -20.24
N LEU A 284 9.37 -6.68 -20.48
CA LEU A 284 8.80 -6.38 -21.80
C LEU A 284 9.36 -5.04 -22.27
N LEU A 285 9.94 -5.03 -23.46
CA LEU A 285 10.54 -3.84 -24.07
C LEU A 285 9.59 -3.27 -25.12
N PHE A 286 9.26 -1.99 -24.98
CA PHE A 286 8.43 -1.24 -25.91
C PHE A 286 9.15 0.03 -26.36
N ARG A 287 8.69 0.64 -27.45
CA ARG A 287 9.04 2.03 -27.74
C ARG A 287 8.62 2.94 -26.59
N TRP A 288 9.48 3.87 -26.18
CA TRP A 288 9.10 4.92 -25.22
C TRP A 288 8.15 5.94 -25.85
N ALA A 289 7.09 6.33 -25.13
CA ALA A 289 6.15 7.35 -25.57
C ALA A 289 6.61 8.73 -25.07
N GLU A 290 7.01 9.60 -25.99
CA GLU A 290 7.70 10.86 -25.64
C GLU A 290 6.80 11.84 -24.89
N LEU A 291 5.47 11.73 -25.04
CA LEU A 291 4.49 12.61 -24.40
C LEU A 291 3.67 11.90 -23.30
N GLY A 292 4.13 10.72 -22.86
CA GLY A 292 3.47 9.93 -21.81
C GLY A 292 2.13 9.33 -22.26
N SER A 293 1.27 9.07 -21.27
CA SER A 293 -0.11 8.63 -21.49
C SER A 293 -1.03 9.77 -21.94
N LEU A 294 -2.21 9.42 -22.46
CA LEU A 294 -3.21 10.39 -22.89
C LEU A 294 -3.70 11.28 -21.74
N ARG A 295 -3.78 10.73 -20.52
CA ARG A 295 -4.10 11.50 -19.30
C ARG A 295 -3.05 12.58 -19.04
N GLN A 296 -1.76 12.19 -19.01
CA GLN A 296 -0.65 13.13 -18.81
C GLN A 296 -0.59 14.17 -19.92
N PHE A 297 -0.87 13.77 -21.17
CA PHE A 297 -0.92 14.70 -22.30
C PHE A 297 -2.00 15.77 -22.11
N TRP A 298 -3.20 15.42 -21.62
CA TRP A 298 -4.25 16.40 -21.32
C TRP A 298 -3.86 17.35 -20.17
N GLU A 299 -3.15 16.85 -19.15
CA GLU A 299 -2.81 17.62 -17.95
C GLU A 299 -1.57 18.52 -18.09
N ALA A 300 -0.75 18.27 -19.11
CA ALA A 300 0.47 19.02 -19.38
C ALA A 300 0.20 20.54 -19.46
N PRO A 301 1.03 21.40 -18.82
CA PRO A 301 0.78 22.85 -18.73
C PRO A 301 0.46 23.55 -20.06
N GLY A 302 1.11 23.14 -21.15
CA GLY A 302 0.88 23.68 -22.49
C GLY A 302 -0.39 23.18 -23.19
N HIS A 303 -1.02 22.13 -22.68
CA HIS A 303 -2.16 21.44 -23.28
C HIS A 303 -3.45 21.57 -22.46
N LYS A 304 -3.39 22.26 -21.30
CA LYS A 304 -4.54 22.45 -20.40
C LYS A 304 -5.76 23.06 -21.08
N ARG A 305 -5.55 23.86 -22.14
CA ARG A 305 -6.64 24.43 -22.92
C ARG A 305 -6.21 24.62 -24.38
N PRO A 306 -6.45 23.64 -25.25
CA PRO A 306 -6.00 23.73 -26.64
C PRO A 306 -6.74 24.82 -27.39
N THR A 307 -6.03 25.50 -28.29
CA THR A 307 -6.66 26.40 -29.27
C THR A 307 -7.30 25.56 -30.36
N LEU A 308 -8.63 25.66 -30.50
CA LEU A 308 -9.36 24.87 -31.47
C LEU A 308 -9.12 25.39 -32.90
N THR A 309 -8.62 24.52 -33.78
CA THR A 309 -8.44 24.80 -35.21
C THR A 309 -9.01 23.65 -36.05
N SER A 310 -9.27 23.88 -37.34
CA SER A 310 -9.70 22.81 -38.26
C SER A 310 -8.71 21.64 -38.26
N SER A 311 -7.42 21.95 -38.21
CA SER A 311 -6.35 20.95 -38.22
C SER A 311 -6.38 20.09 -36.95
N LEU A 312 -6.51 20.71 -35.77
CA LEU A 312 -6.56 19.99 -34.51
C LEU A 312 -7.79 19.08 -34.41
N VAL A 313 -8.98 19.57 -34.80
CA VAL A 313 -10.21 18.74 -34.77
C VAL A 313 -10.06 17.55 -35.71
N ARG A 314 -9.52 17.79 -36.90
CA ARG A 314 -9.26 16.76 -37.90
C ARG A 314 -8.26 15.72 -37.37
N ASP A 315 -7.17 16.15 -36.75
CA ASP A 315 -6.17 15.24 -36.17
C ASP A 315 -6.75 14.39 -35.04
N VAL A 316 -7.52 14.98 -34.12
CA VAL A 316 -8.22 14.23 -33.06
C VAL A 316 -9.16 13.18 -33.65
N VAL A 317 -9.96 13.52 -34.66
CA VAL A 317 -10.87 12.57 -35.32
C VAL A 317 -10.11 11.46 -36.04
N TYR A 318 -9.00 11.79 -36.72
CA TYR A 318 -8.14 10.79 -37.35
C TYR A 318 -7.52 9.83 -36.33
N GLN A 319 -7.08 10.33 -35.17
CA GLN A 319 -6.52 9.48 -34.13
C GLN A 319 -7.60 8.61 -33.46
N ILE A 320 -8.80 9.13 -33.21
CA ILE A 320 -9.95 8.34 -32.73
C ILE A 320 -10.28 7.21 -33.73
N ARG A 321 -10.28 7.52 -35.03
CA ARG A 321 -10.41 6.50 -36.09
C ARG A 321 -9.27 5.49 -36.06
N GLY A 322 -8.03 5.94 -35.90
CA GLY A 322 -6.86 5.07 -35.84
C GLY A 322 -6.89 4.09 -34.66
N VAL A 323 -7.31 4.56 -33.48
CA VAL A 323 -7.51 3.70 -32.31
C VAL A 323 -8.67 2.72 -32.53
N ALA A 324 -9.76 3.15 -33.17
CA ALA A 324 -10.86 2.25 -33.53
C ALA A 324 -10.43 1.16 -34.54
N ASP A 325 -9.54 1.48 -35.49
CA ASP A 325 -8.95 0.52 -36.43
C ASP A 325 -8.04 -0.48 -35.70
N ALA A 326 -7.20 -0.01 -34.77
CA ALA A 326 -6.38 -0.86 -33.92
C ALA A 326 -7.22 -1.86 -33.10
N LEU A 327 -8.33 -1.39 -32.51
CA LEU A 327 -9.27 -2.25 -31.79
C LEU A 327 -9.95 -3.25 -32.73
N ASP A 328 -10.31 -2.86 -33.95
CA ASP A 328 -10.89 -3.77 -34.94
C ASP A 328 -9.94 -4.89 -35.33
N LYS A 329 -8.65 -4.56 -35.54
CA LYS A 329 -7.60 -5.56 -35.79
C LYS A 329 -7.45 -6.53 -34.63
N LEU A 330 -7.42 -6.03 -33.39
CA LEU A 330 -7.36 -6.87 -32.20
C LEU A 330 -8.61 -7.79 -32.09
N HIS A 331 -9.79 -7.22 -32.34
CA HIS A 331 -11.08 -7.90 -32.25
C HIS A 331 -11.31 -8.96 -33.32
N THR A 332 -10.61 -8.88 -34.44
CA THR A 332 -10.73 -9.78 -35.60
C THR A 332 -9.53 -10.72 -35.77
N PHE A 333 -8.58 -10.69 -34.83
CA PHE A 333 -7.33 -11.44 -34.93
C PHE A 333 -7.49 -12.96 -34.72
N GLY A 334 -7.23 -13.76 -35.77
CA GLY A 334 -7.07 -15.23 -35.75
C GLY A 334 -7.50 -15.96 -37.04
N GLN A 335 -6.72 -16.96 -37.51
CA GLN A 335 -7.24 -18.03 -38.38
C GLN A 335 -7.95 -19.05 -37.48
N GLU A 336 -9.15 -19.52 -37.83
CA GLU A 336 -9.97 -20.46 -37.03
C GLU A 336 -10.61 -19.91 -35.72
N GLY A 337 -11.06 -18.65 -35.74
CA GLY A 337 -12.04 -18.17 -34.75
C GLY A 337 -11.48 -17.94 -33.35
N GLU A 338 -10.22 -17.54 -33.26
CA GLU A 338 -9.67 -16.81 -32.12
C GLU A 338 -10.01 -15.31 -32.29
N SER A 339 -10.26 -14.60 -31.19
CA SER A 339 -10.53 -13.16 -31.20
C SER A 339 -10.16 -12.57 -29.85
N TYR A 340 -9.45 -11.45 -29.83
CA TYR A 340 -8.94 -10.83 -28.60
C TYR A 340 -9.78 -9.61 -28.24
N ARG A 341 -9.98 -9.39 -26.93
CA ARG A 341 -10.51 -8.13 -26.38
C ARG A 341 -9.42 -7.46 -25.57
N HIS A 342 -9.39 -6.13 -25.51
CA HIS A 342 -8.43 -5.40 -24.69
C HIS A 342 -8.71 -5.57 -23.19
N GLY A 343 -9.95 -5.31 -22.75
CA GLY A 343 -10.42 -5.61 -21.38
C GLY A 343 -10.09 -4.55 -20.31
N ASP A 344 -9.08 -3.69 -20.50
CA ASP A 344 -8.76 -2.55 -19.61
C ASP A 344 -8.42 -1.25 -20.39
N LEU A 345 -9.26 -0.88 -21.37
CA LEU A 345 -9.03 0.32 -22.16
C LEU A 345 -9.35 1.58 -21.36
N LYS A 346 -8.36 2.46 -21.17
CA LYS A 346 -8.48 3.74 -20.44
C LYS A 346 -7.42 4.75 -20.92
N PRO A 347 -7.54 6.06 -20.60
CA PRO A 347 -6.58 7.06 -21.05
C PRO A 347 -5.14 6.78 -20.62
N GLU A 348 -4.94 6.13 -19.48
CA GLU A 348 -3.62 5.72 -19.00
C GLU A 348 -2.97 4.64 -19.88
N ASN A 349 -3.78 3.85 -20.63
CA ASN A 349 -3.35 2.79 -21.54
C ASN A 349 -3.26 3.23 -23.01
N ILE A 350 -3.51 4.51 -23.30
CA ILE A 350 -3.30 5.09 -24.63
C ILE A 350 -2.09 6.02 -24.54
N LEU A 351 -1.02 5.67 -25.23
CA LEU A 351 0.25 6.38 -25.22
C LEU A 351 0.33 7.42 -26.34
N CYS A 352 0.99 8.54 -26.08
CA CYS A 352 1.14 9.67 -26.99
C CYS A 352 2.56 9.73 -27.56
N CYS A 353 2.70 9.43 -28.85
CA CYS A 353 3.99 9.39 -29.55
C CYS A 353 4.16 10.53 -30.57
N ILE A 354 5.40 10.98 -30.75
CA ILE A 354 5.77 11.99 -31.74
C ILE A 354 6.24 11.29 -33.03
N ASP A 355 5.32 11.10 -33.98
CA ASP A 355 5.61 10.45 -35.28
C ASP A 355 5.58 11.40 -36.48
N LYS A 356 5.34 12.70 -36.23
CA LYS A 356 5.28 13.73 -37.26
C LYS A 356 6.06 14.95 -36.82
N ALA A 357 6.63 15.67 -37.79
CA ALA A 357 7.34 16.91 -37.52
C ALA A 357 6.41 17.95 -36.85
N PRO A 358 6.90 18.70 -35.86
CA PRO A 358 6.13 19.79 -35.25
C PRO A 358 5.83 20.87 -36.29
N CYS A 359 4.62 21.44 -36.22
CA CYS A 359 4.19 22.57 -37.03
C CYS A 359 4.27 23.83 -36.17
N ASP A 360 4.92 24.89 -36.67
CA ASP A 360 5.36 26.04 -35.87
C ASP A 360 4.23 26.96 -35.33
N ASP A 361 2.96 26.69 -35.65
CA ASP A 361 1.83 27.59 -35.32
C ASP A 361 0.59 26.90 -34.69
N GLU A 362 0.60 25.58 -34.48
CA GLU A 362 -0.55 24.82 -33.95
C GLU A 362 -0.14 23.74 -32.94
N LEU A 363 -1.08 23.32 -32.06
CA LEU A 363 -0.86 22.20 -31.15
C LEU A 363 -0.64 20.91 -31.97
N ASN A 364 0.58 20.38 -31.95
CA ASN A 364 0.92 19.13 -32.62
C ASN A 364 0.30 17.93 -31.90
N PHE A 365 -0.88 17.49 -32.33
CA PHE A 365 -1.59 16.39 -31.69
C PHE A 365 -0.87 15.06 -31.93
N PRO A 366 -0.60 14.26 -30.89
CA PRO A 366 0.24 13.07 -30.99
C PRO A 366 -0.41 11.94 -31.77
N THR A 367 0.40 10.98 -32.21
CA THR A 367 -0.11 9.67 -32.61
C THR A 367 -0.53 8.91 -31.35
N LEU A 368 -1.79 8.48 -31.29
CA LEU A 368 -2.32 7.72 -30.17
C LEU A 368 -2.06 6.23 -30.40
N LYS A 369 -1.33 5.58 -29.50
CA LYS A 369 -1.00 4.16 -29.58
C LYS A 369 -1.60 3.40 -28.41
N VAL A 370 -2.41 2.38 -28.69
CA VAL A 370 -2.96 1.49 -27.66
C VAL A 370 -1.83 0.63 -27.10
N SER A 371 -1.77 0.51 -25.77
CA SER A 371 -0.75 -0.23 -25.03
C SER A 371 -1.38 -1.17 -23.99
N ASP A 372 -0.56 -1.95 -23.30
CA ASP A 372 -0.95 -2.82 -22.17
C ASP A 372 -1.99 -3.91 -22.49
N MET A 373 -1.64 -4.79 -23.43
CA MET A 373 -2.46 -5.94 -23.83
C MET A 373 -2.42 -7.10 -22.83
N GLY A 374 -1.77 -6.95 -21.67
CA GLY A 374 -1.55 -8.02 -20.67
C GLY A 374 -2.82 -8.61 -20.06
N LEU A 375 -3.98 -7.97 -20.27
CA LEU A 375 -5.30 -8.46 -19.87
C LEU A 375 -6.15 -8.95 -21.05
N ALA A 376 -5.56 -9.14 -22.23
CA ALA A 376 -6.29 -9.55 -23.42
C ALA A 376 -6.84 -10.99 -23.27
N LYS A 377 -8.14 -11.12 -23.00
CA LYS A 377 -8.78 -12.40 -22.65
C LYS A 377 -9.35 -13.10 -23.89
N HIS A 378 -8.93 -14.36 -24.10
CA HIS A 378 -9.43 -15.22 -25.18
C HIS A 378 -10.91 -15.60 -24.98
N HIS A 379 -11.73 -15.48 -26.03
CA HIS A 379 -13.20 -15.59 -25.92
C HIS A 379 -13.73 -17.02 -25.73
N LYS A 380 -12.95 -18.08 -26.05
CA LYS A 380 -13.44 -19.48 -26.02
C LYS A 380 -13.23 -20.27 -24.70
N VAL A 381 -12.38 -19.83 -23.77
CA VAL A 381 -11.94 -20.70 -22.64
C VAL A 381 -12.35 -20.19 -21.24
N VAL A 382 -12.80 -18.94 -21.10
CA VAL A 382 -13.00 -18.31 -19.77
C VAL A 382 -14.44 -18.46 -19.22
N THR A 383 -15.07 -19.63 -19.43
CA THR A 383 -16.40 -19.93 -18.87
C THR A 383 -16.35 -20.89 -17.67
N SER A 384 -15.24 -21.61 -17.45
CA SER A 384 -15.11 -22.60 -16.37
C SER A 384 -14.36 -22.11 -15.12
N MET A 385 -13.60 -21.02 -15.18
CA MET A 385 -12.75 -20.52 -14.07
C MET A 385 -13.28 -19.22 -13.42
N ARG A 386 -14.59 -19.14 -13.14
CA ARG A 386 -15.19 -17.97 -12.44
C ARG A 386 -15.40 -18.18 -10.93
N ASN A 387 -14.94 -19.30 -10.38
CA ASN A 387 -14.88 -19.53 -8.94
C ASN A 387 -13.41 -19.51 -8.52
N ASN A 388 -13.01 -18.52 -7.70
CA ASN A 388 -11.67 -18.37 -7.10
C ASN A 388 -10.51 -17.99 -8.02
N THR A 389 -10.57 -16.81 -8.64
CA THR A 389 -9.35 -16.06 -8.97
C THR A 389 -9.54 -14.60 -8.58
N SER A 390 -8.72 -14.16 -7.62
CA SER A 390 -8.60 -12.80 -7.14
C SER A 390 -8.11 -11.89 -8.27
N MET A 391 -9.03 -11.16 -8.91
CA MET A 391 -8.65 -10.09 -9.84
C MET A 391 -8.22 -8.86 -9.02
N GLN A 392 -6.95 -8.84 -8.61
CA GLN A 392 -6.22 -7.60 -8.37
C GLN A 392 -5.98 -6.95 -9.76
N TYR A 393 -6.15 -5.62 -9.86
CA TYR A 393 -5.78 -4.77 -11.02
C TYR A 393 -6.72 -4.70 -12.25
N THR A 394 -8.01 -4.38 -12.08
CA THR A 394 -8.77 -3.64 -13.14
C THR A 394 -9.28 -2.31 -12.61
N THR A 395 -9.12 -1.24 -13.38
CA THR A 395 -9.66 0.08 -13.00
C THR A 395 -11.16 0.08 -13.28
N THR A 396 -11.98 0.00 -12.23
CA THR A 396 -13.46 -0.10 -12.33
C THR A 396 -14.13 1.10 -13.03
N ARG A 397 -13.40 2.21 -13.26
CA ARG A 397 -13.92 3.45 -13.83
C ARG A 397 -14.43 3.32 -15.25
N TYR A 398 -13.74 2.59 -16.12
CA TYR A 398 -14.08 2.47 -17.54
C TYR A 398 -14.84 1.16 -17.87
N GLU A 399 -15.22 0.41 -16.83
CA GLU A 399 -15.95 -0.84 -16.98
C GLU A 399 -17.41 -0.59 -17.43
N PRO A 400 -17.95 -1.44 -18.30
CA PRO A 400 -19.30 -1.29 -18.80
C PRO A 400 -20.36 -1.93 -17.89
N PRO A 401 -21.64 -1.56 -18.03
CA PRO A 401 -22.76 -2.07 -17.24
C PRO A 401 -22.84 -3.60 -17.11
N GLU A 402 -22.52 -4.33 -18.18
CA GLU A 402 -22.63 -5.79 -18.23
C GLU A 402 -21.73 -6.55 -17.25
N VAL A 403 -20.67 -5.90 -16.71
CA VAL A 403 -19.83 -6.48 -15.65
C VAL A 403 -20.63 -6.69 -14.36
N VAL A 404 -21.55 -5.77 -14.06
CA VAL A 404 -22.38 -5.80 -12.84
C VAL A 404 -23.64 -6.64 -13.03
N MET A 405 -24.15 -6.75 -14.27
CA MET A 405 -25.40 -7.45 -14.60
C MET A 405 -25.32 -9.00 -14.55
N LYS A 406 -24.14 -9.60 -14.33
CA LYS A 406 -23.90 -11.06 -14.32
C LYS A 406 -24.51 -11.79 -15.53
N SER A 407 -24.23 -11.31 -16.76
CA SER A 407 -24.69 -12.00 -17.97
C SER A 407 -24.15 -13.46 -18.03
N PRO A 408 -24.98 -14.47 -18.36
CA PRO A 408 -24.56 -15.87 -18.49
C PRO A 408 -23.59 -16.12 -19.66
N LEU A 409 -23.53 -15.18 -20.61
CA LEU A 409 -22.64 -15.21 -21.75
C LEU A 409 -21.37 -14.40 -21.41
N GLY A 410 -20.20 -14.90 -21.81
CA GLY A 410 -18.92 -14.21 -21.59
C GLY A 410 -18.94 -12.74 -22.02
N LEU A 411 -18.06 -11.91 -21.44
CA LEU A 411 -18.00 -10.48 -21.79
C LEU A 411 -17.60 -10.31 -23.27
N SER A 412 -18.51 -9.69 -24.05
CA SER A 412 -18.39 -9.45 -25.48
C SER A 412 -17.30 -8.43 -25.83
N ARG A 413 -16.82 -8.43 -27.08
CA ARG A 413 -15.93 -7.39 -27.66
C ARG A 413 -16.51 -5.96 -27.56
N ARG A 414 -17.83 -5.86 -27.40
CA ARG A 414 -18.56 -4.60 -27.12
C ARG A 414 -18.15 -3.97 -25.78
N TYR A 415 -17.45 -4.69 -24.92
CA TYR A 415 -16.83 -4.17 -23.71
C TYR A 415 -15.93 -2.97 -24.04
N ASP A 416 -14.95 -3.17 -24.92
CA ASP A 416 -13.96 -2.15 -25.26
C ASP A 416 -14.62 -0.92 -25.92
N MET A 417 -15.77 -1.10 -26.59
CA MET A 417 -16.52 -0.02 -27.23
C MET A 417 -17.16 0.94 -26.23
N TRP A 418 -17.57 0.45 -25.05
CA TRP A 418 -18.03 1.34 -23.97
C TRP A 418 -16.88 2.13 -23.37
N SER A 419 -15.78 1.45 -23.04
CA SER A 419 -14.59 2.08 -22.51
C SER A 419 -14.05 3.15 -23.48
N PHE A 420 -14.06 2.84 -24.78
CA PHE A 420 -13.73 3.81 -25.82
C PHE A 420 -14.71 4.98 -25.90
N GLY A 421 -16.01 4.74 -25.68
CA GLY A 421 -17.02 5.79 -25.56
C GLY A 421 -16.77 6.78 -24.42
N CYS A 422 -16.34 6.28 -23.25
CA CYS A 422 -15.95 7.11 -22.12
C CYS A 422 -14.75 8.01 -22.49
N ILE A 423 -13.71 7.43 -23.08
CA ILE A 423 -12.50 8.16 -23.51
C ILE A 423 -12.81 9.20 -24.57
N ALA A 424 -13.66 8.86 -25.56
CA ALA A 424 -14.07 9.79 -26.60
C ALA A 424 -14.87 10.97 -26.05
N LEU A 425 -15.72 10.76 -25.03
CA LEU A 425 -16.42 11.88 -24.37
C LEU A 425 -15.45 12.78 -23.60
N GLU A 426 -14.52 12.20 -22.83
CA GLU A 426 -13.49 12.96 -22.11
C GLU A 426 -12.63 13.80 -23.09
N MET A 427 -12.26 13.22 -24.24
CA MET A 427 -11.54 13.91 -25.32
C MET A 427 -12.30 15.13 -25.86
N ILE A 428 -13.62 15.01 -26.09
CA ILE A 428 -14.45 16.11 -26.59
C ILE A 428 -14.54 17.23 -25.54
N VAL A 429 -14.70 16.88 -24.25
CA VAL A 429 -14.76 17.87 -23.16
C VAL A 429 -13.42 18.60 -23.04
N TRP A 430 -12.31 17.88 -23.03
CA TRP A 430 -10.96 18.47 -22.99
C TRP A 430 -10.72 19.38 -24.21
N LEU A 431 -11.03 18.90 -25.42
CA LEU A 431 -10.79 19.66 -26.66
C LEU A 431 -11.57 20.98 -26.69
N LEU A 432 -12.80 21.01 -26.16
CA LEU A 432 -13.67 22.18 -26.22
C LEU A 432 -13.52 23.14 -25.04
N TYR A 433 -13.18 22.63 -23.85
CA TYR A 433 -13.24 23.36 -22.58
C TYR A 433 -11.96 23.29 -21.73
N GLY A 434 -11.01 22.42 -22.08
CA GLY A 434 -9.76 22.24 -21.34
C GLY A 434 -9.87 21.31 -20.13
N SER A 435 -8.71 21.07 -19.52
CA SER A 435 -8.50 20.07 -18.47
C SER A 435 -9.23 20.38 -17.18
N ASP A 436 -9.36 21.65 -16.80
CA ASP A 436 -10.10 22.06 -15.59
C ASP A 436 -11.60 21.68 -15.70
N SER A 437 -12.19 21.86 -16.89
CA SER A 437 -13.57 21.46 -17.15
C SER A 437 -13.72 19.94 -17.23
N LEU A 438 -12.71 19.23 -17.74
CA LEU A 438 -12.67 17.77 -17.74
C LEU A 438 -12.58 17.22 -16.30
N GLU A 439 -11.73 17.78 -15.45
CA GLU A 439 -11.60 17.40 -14.04
C GLU A 439 -12.89 17.67 -13.26
N LYS A 440 -13.54 18.81 -13.53
CA LYS A 440 -14.86 19.13 -12.98
C LYS A 440 -15.93 18.13 -13.44
N PHE A 441 -15.95 17.76 -14.71
CA PHE A 441 -16.85 16.72 -15.20
C PHE A 441 -16.57 15.38 -14.50
N ASN A 442 -15.30 15.02 -14.36
CA ASN A 442 -14.86 13.78 -13.72
C ASN A 442 -15.27 13.71 -12.25
N SER A 443 -15.15 14.80 -11.50
CA SER A 443 -15.59 14.85 -10.10
C SER A 443 -17.12 14.78 -9.94
N GLN A 444 -17.89 15.32 -10.88
CA GLN A 444 -19.37 15.28 -10.85
C GLN A 444 -19.96 13.90 -11.13
N ILE A 445 -19.17 12.98 -11.69
CA ILE A 445 -19.58 11.58 -11.93
C ILE A 445 -19.02 10.62 -10.86
N ILE A 446 -18.35 11.15 -9.82
CA ILE A 446 -17.96 10.41 -8.61
C ILE A 446 -19.12 10.54 -7.63
N ASP A 447 -19.89 9.47 -7.45
CA ASP A 447 -21.00 9.44 -6.51
C ASP A 447 -20.49 9.03 -5.12
N GLU A 448 -20.66 9.90 -4.14
CA GLU A 448 -20.29 9.67 -2.74
C GLU A 448 -21.15 8.52 -2.16
N GLY A 449 -20.62 7.29 -2.22
CA GLY A 449 -20.89 6.26 -1.21
C GLY A 449 -21.96 5.19 -1.50
N ARG A 450 -22.42 4.95 -2.73
CA ARG A 450 -23.35 3.81 -3.01
C ARG A 450 -23.16 3.00 -4.28
N HIS A 451 -22.49 3.51 -5.32
CA HIS A 451 -22.41 2.80 -6.61
C HIS A 451 -20.96 2.53 -7.01
N ARG A 452 -20.66 1.27 -7.38
CA ARG A 452 -19.31 0.85 -7.81
C ARG A 452 -18.88 1.41 -9.19
N SER A 453 -19.74 2.12 -9.92
CA SER A 453 -19.50 2.58 -11.29
C SER A 453 -19.71 4.09 -11.44
N HIS A 454 -18.83 4.74 -12.20
CA HIS A 454 -18.83 6.19 -12.45
C HIS A 454 -19.70 6.62 -13.66
N TRP A 455 -19.95 5.73 -14.63
CA TRP A 455 -20.56 6.10 -15.92
C TRP A 455 -22.01 5.64 -16.10
N PHE A 456 -22.50 4.78 -15.19
CA PHE A 456 -23.88 4.30 -15.18
C PHE A 456 -24.41 4.11 -13.76
N VAL A 457 -25.73 4.15 -13.63
CA VAL A 457 -26.47 3.92 -12.38
C VAL A 457 -27.32 2.67 -12.54
N VAL A 458 -27.26 1.79 -11.55
CA VAL A 458 -28.12 0.60 -11.41
C VAL A 458 -29.35 0.99 -10.61
N ASP A 459 -30.54 0.66 -11.10
CA ASP A 459 -31.80 0.90 -10.38
C ASP A 459 -31.80 0.10 -9.06
N HIS A 460 -32.15 0.78 -7.95
CA HIS A 460 -32.17 0.16 -6.63
C HIS A 460 -33.24 -0.92 -6.49
N ASN A 461 -34.33 -0.81 -7.25
CA ASN A 461 -35.47 -1.74 -7.18
C ASN A 461 -35.32 -2.92 -8.13
N ASP A 462 -34.47 -2.79 -9.16
CA ASP A 462 -34.25 -3.83 -10.16
C ASP A 462 -32.82 -3.78 -10.67
N LYS A 463 -31.98 -4.70 -10.19
CA LYS A 463 -30.56 -4.80 -10.56
C LYS A 463 -30.35 -5.12 -12.05
N SER A 464 -31.39 -5.53 -12.79
CA SER A 464 -31.35 -5.72 -14.24
C SER A 464 -31.55 -4.41 -15.02
N ARG A 465 -32.07 -3.35 -14.39
CA ARG A 465 -32.28 -2.04 -15.00
C ARG A 465 -31.10 -1.13 -14.73
N VAL A 466 -30.33 -0.86 -15.77
CA VAL A 466 -29.18 0.05 -15.71
C VAL A 466 -29.37 1.17 -16.72
N ARG A 467 -28.90 2.37 -16.37
CA ARG A 467 -28.96 3.56 -17.23
C ARG A 467 -27.66 4.34 -17.16
N VAL A 468 -27.29 5.02 -18.24
CA VAL A 468 -26.17 5.97 -18.25
C VAL A 468 -26.37 7.01 -17.16
N HIS A 469 -25.27 7.40 -16.50
CA HIS A 469 -25.29 8.30 -15.35
C HIS A 469 -25.94 9.66 -15.71
N PRO A 470 -26.80 10.24 -14.85
CA PRO A 470 -27.53 11.48 -15.16
C PRO A 470 -26.62 12.65 -15.54
N HIS A 471 -25.48 12.82 -14.84
CA HIS A 471 -24.52 13.89 -15.16
C HIS A 471 -23.83 13.65 -16.51
N VAL A 472 -23.58 12.40 -16.91
CA VAL A 472 -23.03 12.09 -18.24
C VAL A 472 -24.03 12.50 -19.33
N LYS A 473 -25.32 12.16 -19.16
CA LYS A 473 -26.37 12.61 -20.08
C LYS A 473 -26.50 14.13 -20.14
N ALA A 474 -26.49 14.80 -18.98
CA ALA A 474 -26.57 16.25 -18.91
C ALA A 474 -25.38 16.93 -19.60
N THR A 475 -24.17 16.39 -19.44
CA THR A 475 -22.96 16.84 -20.15
C THR A 475 -23.10 16.70 -21.67
N ILE A 476 -23.54 15.54 -22.18
CA ILE A 476 -23.78 15.35 -23.62
C ILE A 476 -24.77 16.38 -24.16
N GLN A 477 -25.86 16.64 -23.44
CA GLN A 477 -26.86 17.63 -23.84
C GLN A 477 -26.31 19.08 -23.80
N ALA A 478 -25.48 19.39 -22.81
CA ALA A 478 -24.79 20.68 -22.74
C ALA A 478 -23.80 20.85 -23.91
N LEU A 479 -23.10 19.78 -24.29
CA LEU A 479 -22.18 19.78 -25.43
C LEU A 479 -22.91 20.06 -26.75
N TYR A 480 -24.11 19.53 -26.99
CA TYR A 480 -24.90 19.88 -28.18
C TYR A 480 -25.25 21.37 -28.30
N SER A 481 -25.19 22.11 -27.19
CA SER A 481 -25.39 23.57 -27.20
C SER A 481 -24.14 24.35 -27.61
N ASP A 482 -22.97 23.71 -27.67
CA ASP A 482 -21.72 24.30 -28.14
C ASP A 482 -21.77 24.57 -29.65
N PRO A 483 -21.30 25.74 -30.15
CA PRO A 483 -21.29 26.04 -31.59
C PRO A 483 -20.65 24.93 -32.45
N GLU A 484 -19.62 24.26 -31.94
CA GLU A 484 -18.91 23.20 -32.65
C GLU A 484 -19.63 21.85 -32.59
N CYS A 485 -20.73 21.74 -31.84
CA CYS A 485 -21.56 20.54 -31.73
C CYS A 485 -23.02 20.78 -32.16
N ARG A 486 -23.35 21.96 -32.69
CA ARG A 486 -24.74 22.36 -33.02
C ARG A 486 -25.28 21.76 -34.30
N GLU A 487 -24.78 22.13 -35.48
CA GLU A 487 -25.28 21.61 -36.77
C GLU A 487 -24.18 21.43 -37.82
N ASN A 488 -24.15 20.23 -38.41
CA ASN A 488 -23.26 19.85 -39.52
C ASN A 488 -21.76 20.11 -39.26
N THR A 489 -21.26 19.60 -38.13
CA THR A 489 -19.84 19.67 -37.73
C THR A 489 -19.32 18.27 -37.36
N ALA A 490 -18.00 18.08 -37.46
CA ALA A 490 -17.33 16.83 -37.12
C ALA A 490 -17.54 16.43 -35.65
N LEU A 491 -17.40 17.38 -34.71
CA LEU A 491 -17.57 17.11 -33.28
C LEU A 491 -19.03 16.79 -32.90
N ARG A 492 -20.03 17.36 -33.60
CA ARG A 492 -21.44 16.94 -33.44
C ARG A 492 -21.63 15.48 -33.83
N ASP A 493 -21.14 15.11 -35.01
CA ASP A 493 -21.31 13.76 -35.53
C ASP A 493 -20.56 12.73 -34.66
N LEU A 494 -19.37 13.08 -34.16
CA LEU A 494 -18.63 12.27 -33.20
C LEU A 494 -19.37 12.14 -31.85
N LEU A 495 -19.88 13.24 -31.29
CA LEU A 495 -20.67 13.22 -30.04
C LEU A 495 -21.93 12.36 -30.20
N LYS A 496 -22.57 12.40 -31.37
CA LYS A 496 -23.72 11.55 -31.70
C LYS A 496 -23.35 10.07 -31.75
N ILE A 497 -22.16 9.71 -32.26
CA ILE A 497 -21.65 8.33 -32.20
C ILE A 497 -21.46 7.92 -30.72
N VAL A 498 -20.85 8.77 -29.90
CA VAL A 498 -20.66 8.49 -28.46
C VAL A 498 -21.99 8.22 -27.76
N GLU A 499 -23.00 9.07 -27.96
CA GLU A 499 -24.32 8.94 -27.33
C GLU A 499 -25.11 7.71 -27.84
N THR A 500 -25.13 7.49 -29.15
CA THR A 500 -26.07 6.53 -29.77
C THR A 500 -25.48 5.16 -30.07
N LYS A 501 -24.15 5.01 -30.07
CA LYS A 501 -23.45 3.79 -30.50
C LYS A 501 -22.47 3.24 -29.46
N LEU A 502 -21.83 4.09 -28.64
CA LEU A 502 -20.79 3.68 -27.68
C LEU A 502 -21.32 3.58 -26.24
N LEU A 503 -21.86 4.67 -25.69
CA LEU A 503 -22.41 4.73 -24.31
C LEU A 503 -23.85 4.19 -24.23
N VAL A 504 -24.07 3.00 -24.81
CA VAL A 504 -25.36 2.30 -24.86
C VAL A 504 -25.36 1.13 -23.88
N VAL A 505 -26.43 1.03 -23.08
CA VAL A 505 -26.57 0.03 -22.01
C VAL A 505 -27.19 -1.29 -22.50
N GLU A 506 -28.15 -1.24 -23.43
CA GLU A 506 -28.83 -2.45 -23.91
C GLU A 506 -27.96 -3.28 -24.87
N LEU A 507 -27.76 -4.55 -24.53
CA LEU A 507 -27.18 -5.57 -25.39
C LEU A 507 -28.31 -6.52 -25.83
N ARG A 508 -28.97 -6.26 -26.96
CA ARG A 508 -29.83 -7.29 -27.59
C ARG A 508 -28.95 -8.31 -28.30
N ASP A 509 -29.10 -9.58 -27.95
CA ASP A 509 -28.55 -10.70 -28.71
C ASP A 509 -29.56 -11.14 -29.79
N ASN A 510 -29.16 -10.99 -31.05
CA ASN A 510 -29.86 -11.56 -32.20
C ASN A 510 -29.57 -13.07 -32.33
N HIS A 511 -30.01 -13.87 -31.36
CA HIS A 511 -30.01 -15.34 -31.47
C HIS A 511 -31.36 -15.94 -31.05
N LEU A 512 -32.36 -15.80 -31.93
CA LEU A 512 -33.39 -16.81 -32.11
C LEU A 512 -33.17 -17.47 -33.48
N GLY A 513 -32.66 -18.70 -33.46
CA GLY A 513 -32.73 -19.66 -34.57
C GLY A 513 -31.66 -19.57 -35.67
N PRO A 514 -31.41 -20.68 -36.40
CA PRO A 514 -30.48 -20.70 -37.54
C PRO A 514 -30.98 -19.75 -38.64
N PHE A 515 -30.05 -18.96 -39.17
CA PHE A 515 -30.25 -18.06 -40.31
C PHE A 515 -30.79 -18.84 -41.53
N ASN A 516 -32.05 -18.60 -41.91
CA ASN A 516 -32.45 -18.66 -43.31
C ASN A 516 -32.44 -17.23 -43.86
N GLY A 517 -31.71 -17.06 -44.96
CA GLY A 517 -31.31 -15.78 -45.52
C GLY A 517 -32.44 -14.85 -45.97
N SER A 518 -32.00 -13.66 -46.35
CA SER A 518 -32.71 -12.54 -46.99
C SER A 518 -33.37 -11.52 -46.05
N SER A 519 -32.54 -10.72 -45.34
CA SER A 519 -32.59 -9.24 -45.29
C SER A 519 -31.59 -8.70 -44.24
N PRO A 520 -30.85 -7.60 -44.49
CA PRO A 520 -30.06 -6.92 -43.46
C PRO A 520 -31.01 -6.25 -42.44
N PRO A 521 -30.67 -6.22 -41.14
CA PRO A 521 -31.47 -5.50 -40.15
C PRO A 521 -31.42 -3.99 -40.45
N LYS A 522 -32.59 -3.35 -40.40
CA LYS A 522 -32.76 -1.91 -40.67
C LYS A 522 -32.06 -1.07 -39.59
N SER A 523 -31.33 -0.04 -40.02
CA SER A 523 -30.67 0.95 -39.17
C SER A 523 -31.68 1.67 -38.26
N GLY A 524 -31.56 1.48 -36.95
CA GLY A 524 -32.39 2.18 -35.95
C GLY A 524 -32.61 1.48 -34.61
N ASP A 525 -31.99 0.31 -34.35
CA ASP A 525 -32.27 -0.49 -33.15
C ASP A 525 -31.10 -0.40 -32.14
N GLY A 526 -31.40 0.04 -30.91
CA GLY A 526 -30.46 0.63 -29.94
C GLY A 526 -29.51 -0.34 -29.22
N SER A 527 -28.64 -1.04 -29.95
CA SER A 527 -27.57 -1.88 -29.38
C SER A 527 -26.17 -1.28 -29.58
N ARG A 528 -25.27 -1.50 -28.60
CA ARG A 528 -23.86 -1.04 -28.68
C ARG A 528 -23.15 -1.64 -29.89
N VAL A 529 -22.44 -0.81 -30.66
CA VAL A 529 -21.83 -1.24 -31.94
C VAL A 529 -20.57 -2.08 -31.75
N TYR A 530 -20.15 -2.78 -32.82
CA TYR A 530 -18.82 -3.38 -32.92
C TYR A 530 -17.81 -2.40 -33.58
N SER A 531 -16.51 -2.68 -33.41
CA SER A 531 -15.39 -1.90 -33.96
C SER A 531 -15.53 -1.61 -35.47
N GLY A 532 -15.89 -2.61 -36.29
CA GLY A 532 -16.07 -2.42 -37.73
C GLY A 532 -17.23 -1.47 -38.12
N GLU A 533 -18.31 -1.43 -37.33
CA GLU A 533 -19.43 -0.50 -37.54
C GLU A 533 -19.10 0.92 -37.07
N LEU A 534 -18.33 1.02 -35.98
CA LEU A 534 -17.76 2.28 -35.51
C LEU A 534 -16.85 2.88 -36.60
N MET A 535 -15.98 2.06 -37.20
CA MET A 535 -15.10 2.48 -38.30
C MET A 535 -15.85 3.03 -39.50
N LYS A 536 -16.96 2.40 -39.92
CA LYS A 536 -17.83 2.95 -40.98
C LYS A 536 -18.34 4.35 -40.63
N SER A 537 -18.80 4.53 -39.38
CA SER A 537 -19.33 5.81 -38.90
C SER A 537 -18.25 6.91 -38.85
N LEU A 538 -17.03 6.57 -38.44
CA LEU A 538 -15.90 7.51 -38.41
C LEU A 538 -15.40 7.84 -39.81
N ASN A 539 -15.42 6.89 -40.76
CA ASN A 539 -15.09 7.14 -42.16
C ASN A 539 -16.07 8.14 -42.81
N GLU A 540 -17.36 8.11 -42.45
CA GLU A 540 -18.34 9.10 -42.93
C GLU A 540 -18.01 10.52 -42.48
N ILE A 541 -17.56 10.69 -41.22
CA ILE A 541 -17.09 11.99 -40.70
C ILE A 541 -15.87 12.47 -41.50
N VAL A 542 -14.89 11.58 -41.74
CA VAL A 542 -13.69 11.88 -42.53
C VAL A 542 -14.05 12.30 -43.95
N SER A 543 -14.94 11.55 -44.63
CA SER A 543 -15.38 11.85 -46.00
C SER A 543 -16.03 13.23 -46.10
N ARG A 544 -16.95 13.55 -45.17
CA ARG A 544 -17.62 14.87 -45.15
C ARG A 544 -16.66 16.01 -44.90
N GLY A 545 -15.67 15.79 -44.03
CA GLY A 545 -14.66 16.78 -43.75
C GLY A 545 -13.67 17.01 -44.89
N GLN A 546 -13.39 15.98 -45.71
CA GLN A 546 -12.61 16.14 -46.95
C GLN A 546 -13.35 16.98 -47.99
N GLU A 547 -14.69 16.91 -48.03
CA GLU A 547 -15.52 17.70 -48.95
C GLU A 547 -15.70 19.16 -48.50
N ARG A 548 -15.62 19.44 -47.19
CA ARG A 548 -15.95 20.76 -46.63
C ARG A 548 -15.08 21.13 -45.41
N GLU A 549 -14.11 22.01 -45.59
CA GLU A 549 -13.20 22.45 -44.51
C GLU A 549 -13.93 23.03 -43.28
N LYS A 550 -15.02 23.79 -43.50
CA LYS A 550 -15.87 24.35 -42.41
C LYS A 550 -16.62 23.30 -41.59
N TYR A 551 -16.59 22.03 -41.99
CA TYR A 551 -17.13 20.91 -41.22
C TYR A 551 -16.23 20.56 -40.03
N TRP A 552 -14.91 20.73 -40.17
CA TRP A 552 -13.94 20.46 -39.11
C TRP A 552 -14.02 21.48 -37.98
N PHE A 553 -14.16 22.75 -38.34
CA PHE A 553 -14.24 23.85 -37.39
C PHE A 553 -15.07 24.98 -37.98
N THR A 554 -16.05 25.50 -37.22
CA THR A 554 -16.97 26.51 -37.74
C THR A 554 -16.34 27.89 -37.90
N GLY A 555 -15.19 28.14 -37.26
CA GLY A 555 -14.54 29.46 -37.21
C GLY A 555 -15.21 30.45 -36.26
N ILE A 556 -16.23 30.02 -35.49
CA ILE A 556 -16.92 30.89 -34.53
C ILE A 556 -15.97 31.22 -33.37
N SER A 557 -15.83 32.51 -33.06
CA SER A 557 -14.96 32.96 -31.96
C SER A 557 -15.39 32.36 -30.63
N ARG A 558 -14.49 31.60 -30.01
CA ARG A 558 -14.69 30.96 -28.70
C ARG A 558 -14.20 31.80 -27.52
N LYS A 559 -13.76 33.05 -27.73
CA LYS A 559 -13.15 33.93 -26.71
C LYS A 559 -14.01 34.13 -25.46
N TYR A 560 -15.33 33.99 -25.58
CA TYR A 560 -16.29 34.20 -24.50
C TYR A 560 -16.82 32.90 -23.85
N ILE A 561 -16.46 31.73 -24.38
CA ILE A 561 -16.87 30.42 -23.85
C ILE A 561 -15.79 29.96 -22.88
N LYS A 562 -15.96 30.22 -21.58
CA LYS A 562 -14.94 29.89 -20.57
C LYS A 562 -15.04 28.46 -20.03
N ASP A 563 -16.26 27.98 -19.77
CA ASP A 563 -16.52 26.70 -19.10
C ASP A 563 -17.73 25.97 -19.72
N LEU A 564 -17.77 24.65 -19.55
CA LEU A 564 -18.93 23.82 -19.88
C LEU A 564 -20.06 24.10 -18.88
N ARG A 565 -21.15 24.69 -19.36
CA ARG A 565 -22.34 24.98 -18.54
C ARG A 565 -23.36 23.86 -18.68
N VAL A 566 -23.21 22.84 -17.86
CA VAL A 566 -24.24 21.81 -17.68
C VAL A 566 -25.42 22.46 -16.98
N GLN A 567 -26.53 22.67 -17.70
CA GLN A 567 -27.78 23.06 -17.07
C GLN A 567 -28.20 21.88 -16.20
N ASN A 568 -28.21 22.06 -14.87
CA ASN A 568 -28.86 21.10 -13.98
C ASN A 568 -30.25 20.86 -14.55
N GLY A 569 -30.55 19.60 -14.90
CA GLY A 569 -31.87 19.21 -15.37
C GLY A 569 -32.96 19.68 -14.39
N PRO A 570 -34.23 19.68 -14.81
CA PRO A 570 -35.30 20.19 -13.98
C PRO A 570 -35.26 19.52 -12.59
N PRO A 571 -35.50 20.29 -11.51
CA PRO A 571 -35.92 19.69 -10.26
C PRO A 571 -37.13 18.81 -10.58
N LEU A 572 -37.24 17.67 -9.90
CA LEU A 572 -38.55 17.04 -9.74
C LEU A 572 -39.57 18.15 -9.40
N LEU A 573 -40.61 18.27 -10.24
CA LEU A 573 -41.82 19.10 -10.12
C LEU A 573 -42.05 19.59 -8.67
N LEU A 574 -42.10 20.91 -8.40
CA LEU A 574 -43.21 21.81 -8.76
C LEU A 574 -42.75 23.28 -8.90
N ALA A 575 -43.29 23.95 -9.91
CA ALA A 575 -43.06 25.33 -10.38
C ALA A 575 -44.11 26.33 -9.81
N PRO A 576 -44.36 27.56 -10.36
CA PRO A 576 -43.60 28.60 -11.09
C PRO A 576 -43.83 30.04 -10.45
N PRO A 577 -43.73 31.18 -11.16
CA PRO A 577 -42.55 31.84 -11.74
C PRO A 577 -42.25 33.23 -11.08
N LYS A 578 -41.00 33.73 -11.16
CA LYS A 578 -40.68 35.13 -10.84
C LYS A 578 -40.43 35.94 -12.10
N ASP A 579 -41.11 37.08 -12.14
CA ASP A 579 -41.02 38.10 -13.18
C ASP A 579 -39.75 38.95 -13.05
N LYS A 580 -39.35 39.54 -14.17
CA LYS A 580 -38.11 40.29 -14.40
C LYS A 580 -38.15 41.66 -13.71
N THR A 581 -37.03 42.15 -13.16
CA THR A 581 -36.41 43.45 -13.55
C THR A 581 -35.17 43.85 -12.73
N LYS A 582 -34.12 44.24 -13.47
CA LYS A 582 -33.12 45.33 -13.28
C LYS A 582 -32.07 45.30 -12.14
N ALA A 583 -30.80 45.33 -12.59
CA ALA A 583 -29.59 45.79 -11.90
C ALA A 583 -29.57 47.36 -11.77
N PRO A 584 -28.63 48.03 -11.06
CA PRO A 584 -27.18 48.05 -11.40
C PRO A 584 -26.15 48.24 -10.25
N GLY A 585 -24.89 47.83 -10.53
CA GLY A 585 -23.63 48.58 -10.28
C GLY A 585 -22.99 48.58 -8.87
N VAL A 586 -21.69 48.22 -8.79
CA VAL A 586 -20.52 49.12 -8.53
C VAL A 586 -19.24 48.27 -8.39
N GLU A 587 -18.14 48.85 -8.88
CA GLU A 587 -16.82 48.31 -9.22
C GLU A 587 -15.90 47.90 -8.04
N HIS A 588 -15.00 46.96 -8.29
CA HIS A 588 -13.85 46.62 -7.44
C HIS A 588 -12.56 47.24 -7.99
N GLN A 589 -11.86 48.02 -7.15
CA GLN A 589 -10.49 48.47 -7.37
C GLN A 589 -9.47 47.51 -6.75
N HIS A 590 -8.46 47.17 -7.53
CA HIS A 590 -7.22 46.50 -7.14
C HIS A 590 -6.34 47.38 -6.24
N ARG A 591 -5.64 46.77 -5.27
CA ARG A 591 -4.41 47.35 -4.73
C ARG A 591 -3.31 46.31 -4.56
N ARG A 592 -2.18 46.59 -5.23
CA ARG A 592 -0.87 45.93 -5.14
C ARG A 592 -0.23 46.17 -3.76
N LEU A 593 0.59 45.24 -3.30
CA LEU A 593 1.65 45.51 -2.31
C LEU A 593 3.02 45.14 -2.89
N ARG A 594 4.00 45.98 -2.52
CA ARG A 594 5.33 46.18 -3.09
C ARG A 594 6.40 45.28 -2.44
N ALA A 595 7.48 45.07 -3.20
CA ALA A 595 8.78 44.60 -2.75
C ALA A 595 9.54 45.63 -1.88
N VAL A 596 10.34 45.15 -0.93
CA VAL A 596 11.48 45.84 -0.31
C VAL A 596 12.60 44.82 0.00
N GLY A 597 13.77 45.02 -0.61
CA GLY A 597 15.12 45.04 0.00
C GLY A 597 15.72 43.79 0.66
N HIS A 598 16.85 43.35 0.08
CA HIS A 598 17.94 42.49 0.58
C HIS A 598 18.13 42.35 2.10
N ASP A 599 18.31 41.10 2.53
CA ASP A 599 19.48 40.65 3.31
C ASP A 599 19.81 39.20 2.90
N ASP A 600 21.10 38.92 2.71
CA ASP A 600 21.69 37.60 2.43
C ASP A 600 21.53 36.68 3.65
N ASP A 601 20.87 35.53 3.50
CA ASP A 601 21.17 34.33 4.27
C ASP A 601 20.93 33.08 3.40
N GLY A 602 21.97 32.26 3.29
CA GLY A 602 22.01 31.08 2.45
C GLY A 602 21.14 29.98 3.02
N SER A 603 19.91 29.86 2.52
CA SER A 603 19.09 28.66 2.68
C SER A 603 18.58 28.20 1.31
N LEU A 604 19.01 27.00 0.93
CA LEU A 604 18.57 26.30 -0.28
C LEU A 604 17.05 26.09 -0.24
N PRO A 605 16.35 26.09 -1.39
CA PRO A 605 14.93 25.79 -1.44
C PRO A 605 14.71 24.33 -1.01
N GLU A 606 13.93 24.12 0.05
CA GLU A 606 13.48 22.80 0.49
C GLU A 606 12.79 22.06 -0.66
N ILE A 607 13.46 21.00 -1.13
CA ILE A 607 12.87 19.97 -1.98
C ILE A 607 11.84 19.25 -1.11
N ARG A 608 10.56 19.33 -1.50
CA ARG A 608 9.51 18.51 -0.88
C ARG A 608 9.77 17.04 -1.24
N VAL A 609 10.40 16.33 -0.31
CA VAL A 609 10.41 14.88 -0.24
C VAL A 609 8.96 14.45 0.04
N ASP A 610 8.43 13.49 -0.70
CA ASP A 610 7.17 12.84 -0.33
C ASP A 610 7.32 12.24 1.08
N GLU A 611 6.77 12.92 2.09
CA GLU A 611 6.89 12.50 3.48
C GLU A 611 6.13 11.18 3.71
N GLU A 612 6.87 10.10 3.97
CA GLU A 612 6.30 8.84 4.44
C GLU A 612 5.50 9.05 5.75
N PRO A 613 4.40 8.31 5.96
CA PRO A 613 3.47 8.60 7.05
C PRO A 613 4.12 8.45 8.43
N SER A 614 4.25 9.57 9.15
CA SER A 614 4.67 9.59 10.55
C SER A 614 3.63 8.91 11.45
N LEU A 615 4.05 8.42 12.61
CA LEU A 615 3.12 7.85 13.60
C LEU A 615 2.05 8.87 14.02
N ALA A 616 2.38 10.16 14.04
CA ALA A 616 1.43 11.24 14.30
C ALA A 616 0.35 11.39 13.21
N GLN A 617 0.70 11.14 11.94
CA GLN A 617 -0.28 11.12 10.85
C GLN A 617 -1.20 9.90 10.92
N LEU A 618 -0.70 8.75 11.38
CA LEU A 618 -1.51 7.54 11.60
C LEU A 618 -2.46 7.67 12.80
N ASP A 619 -2.02 8.35 13.87
CA ASP A 619 -2.82 8.61 15.08
C ASP A 619 -3.78 9.81 14.94
N LYS A 620 -3.91 10.37 13.73
CA LYS A 620 -4.84 11.47 13.48
C LYS A 620 -6.27 10.94 13.57
N THR A 621 -7.04 11.53 14.49
CA THR A 621 -8.46 11.21 14.68
C THR A 621 -9.34 12.15 13.88
N GLU A 622 -10.24 11.58 13.08
CA GLU A 622 -11.18 12.28 12.22
C GLU A 622 -12.64 11.98 12.61
N PHE A 623 -13.53 12.92 12.33
CA PHE A 623 -14.95 12.86 12.70
C PHE A 623 -15.85 13.05 11.48
N PRO A 624 -15.86 12.10 10.54
CA PRO A 624 -16.65 12.21 9.33
C PRO A 624 -18.16 12.21 9.60
N VAL A 625 -18.91 12.94 8.78
CA VAL A 625 -20.36 13.00 8.89
C VAL A 625 -21.02 11.73 8.29
N ASP A 626 -21.73 10.96 9.11
CA ASP A 626 -22.50 9.75 8.72
C ASP A 626 -24.02 10.01 8.81
N ASN A 627 -24.48 11.00 8.05
CA ASN A 627 -25.90 11.39 8.01
C ASN A 627 -26.81 10.31 7.39
N ARG A 628 -26.25 9.41 6.58
CA ARG A 628 -26.99 8.30 5.97
C ARG A 628 -27.46 7.32 7.04
N PHE A 629 -26.52 6.77 7.82
CA PHE A 629 -26.84 5.82 8.87
C PHE A 629 -27.72 6.49 9.93
N ALA A 630 -27.36 7.71 10.35
CA ALA A 630 -28.09 8.43 11.39
C ALA A 630 -29.56 8.69 11.01
N ALA A 631 -29.85 9.09 9.76
CA ALA A 631 -31.22 9.28 9.30
C ALA A 631 -32.02 7.97 9.27
N GLN A 632 -31.41 6.87 8.83
CA GLN A 632 -32.05 5.55 8.80
C GLN A 632 -32.37 5.05 10.21
N LEU A 633 -31.43 5.20 11.13
CA LEU A 633 -31.60 4.82 12.53
C LEU A 633 -32.71 5.64 13.21
N VAL A 634 -32.69 6.97 13.06
CA VAL A 634 -33.73 7.84 13.65
C VAL A 634 -35.11 7.48 13.11
N ALA A 635 -35.24 7.17 11.83
CA ALA A 635 -36.50 6.72 11.24
C ALA A 635 -36.97 5.36 11.80
N ASP A 636 -36.07 4.38 11.97
CA ASP A 636 -36.39 3.09 12.60
C ASP A 636 -36.87 3.28 14.05
N LEU A 637 -36.13 4.05 14.84
CA LEU A 637 -36.45 4.33 16.24
C LEU A 637 -37.78 5.06 16.40
N ALA A 638 -38.07 6.02 15.50
CA ALA A 638 -39.36 6.70 15.48
C ALA A 638 -40.51 5.75 15.11
N SER A 639 -40.31 4.86 14.14
CA SER A 639 -41.32 3.85 13.76
C SER A 639 -41.66 2.88 14.89
N ARG A 640 -40.69 2.63 15.78
CA ARG A 640 -40.84 1.79 16.99
C ARG A 640 -41.34 2.57 18.21
N SER A 641 -41.67 3.86 18.06
CA SER A 641 -42.06 4.75 19.16
C SER A 641 -41.02 4.85 20.29
N LEU A 642 -39.74 4.63 19.98
CA LEU A 642 -38.62 4.70 20.94
C LEU A 642 -37.98 6.09 20.99
N TYR A 643 -38.20 6.91 19.97
CA TYR A 643 -37.65 8.26 19.85
C TYR A 643 -38.68 9.23 19.27
N SER A 644 -38.72 10.46 19.80
CA SER A 644 -39.58 11.54 19.30
C SER A 644 -38.73 12.63 18.65
N LEU A 645 -39.19 13.12 17.50
CA LEU A 645 -38.59 14.23 16.77
C LEU A 645 -38.93 15.61 17.38
N ALA A 646 -39.78 15.67 18.41
CA ALA A 646 -40.21 16.93 19.01
C ALA A 646 -39.08 17.61 19.82
N PRO A 647 -39.04 18.97 19.88
CA PRO A 647 -38.04 19.71 20.64
C PRO A 647 -38.07 19.33 22.12
N GLN A 648 -36.92 18.91 22.67
CA GLN A 648 -36.83 18.45 24.06
C GLN A 648 -36.54 19.58 25.07
N THR A 649 -36.29 20.82 24.63
CA THR A 649 -35.76 21.90 25.49
C THR A 649 -36.24 23.30 25.11
N SER A 650 -36.04 24.27 26.01
CA SER A 650 -36.19 25.70 25.74
C SER A 650 -35.01 26.25 24.92
N THR A 651 -35.28 27.09 23.92
CA THR A 651 -34.27 27.76 23.09
C THR A 651 -33.29 28.59 23.93
N ALA A 652 -32.00 28.56 23.57
CA ALA A 652 -30.93 29.28 24.28
C ALA A 652 -31.09 30.81 24.22
N ARG A 653 -30.72 31.49 25.32
CA ARG A 653 -30.57 32.95 25.35
C ARG A 653 -29.23 33.33 24.74
N LEU A 654 -29.26 34.13 23.68
CA LEU A 654 -28.06 34.54 22.94
C LEU A 654 -27.85 36.06 23.02
N CYS A 655 -26.59 36.49 23.17
CA CYS A 655 -26.23 37.88 22.93
C CYS A 655 -26.31 38.21 21.42
N GLN A 656 -26.35 39.50 21.08
CA GLN A 656 -26.46 39.96 19.70
C GLN A 656 -25.39 39.35 18.77
N THR A 657 -24.14 39.25 19.24
CA THR A 657 -23.03 38.63 18.48
C THR A 657 -23.21 37.13 18.30
N CYS A 658 -23.60 36.39 19.34
CA CYS A 658 -23.81 34.95 19.21
C CYS A 658 -25.01 34.61 18.33
N ALA A 659 -26.02 35.49 18.29
CA ALA A 659 -27.18 35.32 17.44
C ALA A 659 -26.86 35.49 15.94
N THR A 660 -25.73 36.09 15.55
CA THR A 660 -25.37 36.31 14.14
C THR A 660 -24.55 35.18 13.52
N TYR A 661 -24.00 34.25 14.30
CA TYR A 661 -23.16 33.18 13.74
C TYR A 661 -24.00 32.20 12.91
N ASN A 662 -23.58 31.97 11.66
CA ASN A 662 -24.16 30.94 10.81
C ASN A 662 -23.39 29.62 10.99
N LEU A 663 -23.89 28.74 11.87
CA LEU A 663 -23.32 27.42 12.11
C LEU A 663 -23.58 26.42 10.97
N PHE A 664 -23.92 26.87 9.78
CA PHE A 664 -24.00 26.03 8.59
C PHE A 664 -22.96 26.39 7.53
N GLU A 665 -22.19 27.46 7.70
CA GLU A 665 -21.05 27.71 6.82
C GLU A 665 -19.97 26.64 7.04
N PRO A 666 -19.49 25.96 5.99
CA PRO A 666 -18.58 24.81 6.12
C PRO A 666 -17.25 25.19 6.77
N GLN A 667 -16.82 26.44 6.68
CA GLN A 667 -15.60 26.95 7.32
C GLN A 667 -15.85 28.33 7.93
N PHE A 668 -15.75 28.44 9.25
CA PHE A 668 -15.72 29.72 9.95
C PHE A 668 -14.96 29.58 11.28
N HIS A 669 -14.51 30.69 11.84
CA HIS A 669 -13.86 30.74 13.15
C HIS A 669 -14.50 31.80 14.05
N ILE A 670 -14.42 31.59 15.36
CA ILE A 670 -14.82 32.55 16.39
C ILE A 670 -13.58 32.95 17.16
N ILE A 671 -13.32 34.25 17.31
CA ILE A 671 -12.28 34.76 18.19
C ILE A 671 -12.94 35.54 19.31
N ASP A 672 -12.76 35.07 20.54
CA ASP A 672 -13.28 35.70 21.75
C ASP A 672 -12.11 36.23 22.60
N LYS A 673 -12.22 37.45 23.13
CA LYS A 673 -11.41 37.88 24.26
C LYS A 673 -11.93 37.20 25.51
N LEU A 674 -11.06 36.59 26.31
CA LEU A 674 -11.48 35.83 27.49
C LEU A 674 -12.19 36.73 28.51
N ALA A 675 -11.71 37.95 28.73
CA ALA A 675 -12.38 38.92 29.62
C ALA A 675 -13.82 39.23 29.17
N ASP A 676 -14.06 39.43 27.88
CA ASP A 676 -15.39 39.71 27.35
C ASP A 676 -16.32 38.49 27.44
N LEU A 677 -15.75 37.29 27.24
CA LEU A 677 -16.47 36.04 27.33
C LEU A 677 -16.91 35.75 28.78
N ASP A 678 -16.05 36.06 29.76
CA ASP A 678 -16.36 36.00 31.20
C ASP A 678 -17.54 36.91 31.57
N ILE A 679 -17.55 38.14 31.07
CA ILE A 679 -18.66 39.09 31.31
C ILE A 679 -19.97 38.57 30.70
N ARG A 680 -19.91 38.06 29.46
CA ARG A 680 -21.11 37.63 28.72
C ARG A 680 -21.70 36.30 29.17
N ARG A 681 -20.97 35.44 29.91
CA ARG A 681 -21.46 34.12 30.32
C ARG A 681 -22.69 34.15 31.22
N GLY A 682 -22.93 35.28 31.91
CA GLY A 682 -24.11 35.46 32.75
C GLY A 682 -25.41 35.73 31.97
N SER A 683 -25.30 36.19 30.72
CA SER A 683 -26.44 36.66 29.91
C SER A 683 -26.59 35.96 28.54
N CYS A 684 -25.63 35.11 28.16
CA CYS A 684 -25.65 34.35 26.91
C CYS A 684 -25.19 32.91 27.14
N ASP A 685 -26.06 31.95 26.84
CA ASP A 685 -25.81 30.52 27.08
C ASP A 685 -24.71 29.97 26.15
N PHE A 686 -24.59 30.49 24.92
CA PHE A 686 -23.49 30.11 24.01
C PHE A 686 -22.13 30.68 24.47
N CYS A 687 -22.10 31.91 24.99
CA CYS A 687 -20.91 32.46 25.62
C CYS A 687 -20.51 31.65 26.85
N LYS A 688 -21.48 31.21 27.66
CA LYS A 688 -21.23 30.35 28.82
C LYS A 688 -20.60 29.02 28.42
N LEU A 689 -21.14 28.35 27.41
CA LEU A 689 -20.60 27.08 26.92
C LEU A 689 -19.16 27.23 26.40
N ARG A 690 -18.88 28.28 25.62
CA ARG A 690 -17.52 28.59 25.14
C ARG A 690 -16.56 28.97 26.29
N TRP A 691 -17.03 29.74 27.28
CA TRP A 691 -16.24 30.07 28.47
C TRP A 691 -15.83 28.82 29.25
N GLU A 692 -16.76 27.90 29.45
CA GLU A 692 -16.51 26.61 30.10
C GLU A 692 -15.49 25.77 29.31
N ALA A 693 -15.57 25.77 27.98
CA ALA A 693 -14.63 25.06 27.11
C ALA A 693 -13.20 25.66 27.15
N CYS A 694 -13.05 26.96 27.42
CA CYS A 694 -11.74 27.63 27.52
C CYS A 694 -11.02 27.45 28.86
N HIS A 695 -11.37 26.45 29.69
CA HIS A 695 -10.81 26.33 31.04
C HIS A 695 -9.27 26.27 31.07
N SER A 696 -8.65 25.56 30.12
CA SER A 696 -7.19 25.42 30.01
C SER A 696 -6.46 26.72 29.68
N LEU A 697 -7.12 27.69 29.02
CA LEU A 697 -6.51 28.95 28.60
C LEU A 697 -6.55 30.04 29.68
N ARG A 698 -7.30 29.81 30.76
CA ARG A 698 -7.52 30.82 31.81
C ARG A 698 -6.21 31.12 32.53
N GLY A 699 -5.78 32.38 32.47
CA GLY A 699 -4.51 32.83 33.05
C GLY A 699 -3.27 32.58 32.18
N GLN A 700 -3.42 31.88 31.04
CA GLN A 700 -2.32 31.59 30.11
C GLN A 700 -2.43 32.38 28.80
N ALA A 701 -3.65 32.71 28.37
CA ALA A 701 -3.91 33.48 27.15
C ALA A 701 -4.90 34.63 27.42
N THR A 702 -4.96 35.59 26.49
CA THR A 702 -5.92 36.70 26.52
C THR A 702 -7.10 36.49 25.56
N THR A 703 -6.92 35.64 24.54
CA THR A 703 -7.91 35.32 23.51
C THR A 703 -8.07 33.81 23.36
N ALA A 704 -9.24 33.41 22.85
CA ALA A 704 -9.57 32.05 22.48
C ALA A 704 -10.11 32.02 21.05
N ARG A 705 -9.56 31.14 20.21
CA ARG A 705 -9.97 30.92 18.83
C ARG A 705 -10.67 29.57 18.72
N PHE A 706 -11.89 29.55 18.20
CA PHE A 706 -12.66 28.34 17.92
C PHE A 706 -12.74 28.15 16.41
N ASP A 707 -12.11 27.11 15.89
CA ASP A 707 -12.12 26.78 14.47
C ASP A 707 -13.12 25.65 14.23
N ARG A 708 -13.99 25.83 13.25
CA ARG A 708 -14.91 24.78 12.83
C ARG A 708 -14.26 23.83 11.85
N ASP A 709 -14.43 22.54 12.13
CA ASP A 709 -14.10 21.42 11.25
C ASP A 709 -15.32 20.49 11.15
N GLN A 710 -16.06 20.59 10.05
CA GLN A 710 -17.34 19.88 9.84
C GLN A 710 -18.33 20.09 11.00
N SER A 711 -18.59 19.04 11.79
CA SER A 711 -19.49 19.05 12.96
C SER A 711 -18.76 19.35 14.28
N MET A 712 -17.47 19.66 14.24
CA MET A 712 -16.62 19.86 15.41
C MET A 712 -16.13 21.31 15.51
N LEU A 713 -15.89 21.77 16.74
CA LEU A 713 -15.22 23.04 17.04
C LEU A 713 -13.96 22.75 17.88
N LYS A 714 -12.81 23.19 17.37
CA LYS A 714 -11.47 23.01 17.97
C LYS A 714 -10.99 24.34 18.56
N LEU A 715 -10.24 24.27 19.66
CA LEU A 715 -9.70 25.45 20.35
C LEU A 715 -8.24 25.67 19.96
N ASN A 716 -7.87 26.85 19.46
CA ASN A 716 -6.49 27.23 19.11
C ASN A 716 -5.73 26.14 18.33
N GLU A 717 -6.36 25.55 17.31
CA GLU A 717 -5.78 24.48 16.47
C GLU A 717 -5.50 23.14 17.19
N ASN A 718 -6.03 22.95 18.42
CA ASN A 718 -5.93 21.67 19.12
C ASN A 718 -6.47 20.51 18.28
N ALA A 719 -5.73 19.39 18.31
CA ALA A 719 -6.11 18.17 17.58
C ALA A 719 -7.47 17.61 18.03
N THR A 720 -7.77 17.69 19.33
CA THR A 720 -9.04 17.18 19.90
C THR A 720 -10.12 18.28 19.94
N PRO A 721 -11.33 18.02 19.41
CA PRO A 721 -12.46 18.94 19.54
C PRO A 721 -12.86 19.21 20.99
N ILE A 722 -13.43 20.40 21.23
CA ILE A 722 -13.94 20.80 22.55
C ILE A 722 -15.47 20.95 22.58
N LEU A 723 -16.07 21.26 21.43
CA LEU A 723 -17.51 21.31 21.24
C LEU A 723 -17.88 20.59 19.94
N SER A 724 -19.12 20.13 19.87
CA SER A 724 -19.70 19.46 18.70
C SER A 724 -21.04 20.09 18.35
N ILE A 725 -21.36 20.12 17.06
CA ILE A 725 -22.61 20.64 16.51
C ILE A 725 -23.39 19.46 15.95
N CYS A 726 -24.64 19.31 16.36
CA CYS A 726 -25.54 18.31 15.79
C CYS A 726 -26.90 18.93 15.47
N ARG A 727 -27.68 18.26 14.63
CA ARG A 727 -29.02 18.68 14.24
C ARG A 727 -30.03 17.55 14.32
N SER A 728 -31.30 17.91 14.35
CA SER A 728 -32.39 16.95 14.15
C SER A 728 -32.44 16.46 12.70
N ALA A 729 -33.01 15.26 12.51
CA ALA A 729 -33.07 14.61 11.20
C ALA A 729 -34.01 15.34 10.21
N ASP A 730 -35.05 16.00 10.72
CA ASP A 730 -36.05 16.76 9.96
C ASP A 730 -35.56 18.16 9.54
N LEU A 731 -34.41 18.62 10.05
CA LEU A 731 -33.82 19.89 9.64
C LEU A 731 -33.18 19.78 8.25
N SER A 732 -33.79 20.42 7.26
CA SER A 732 -33.26 20.50 5.89
C SER A 732 -33.10 21.96 5.45
N ILE A 733 -31.89 22.49 5.62
CA ILE A 733 -31.49 23.82 5.15
C ILE A 733 -30.17 23.75 4.36
N ALA A 734 -29.79 24.83 3.67
CA ALA A 734 -28.52 24.89 2.93
C ALA A 734 -27.33 24.51 3.84
N ASN A 735 -26.40 23.71 3.31
CA ASN A 735 -25.21 23.21 4.02
C ASN A 735 -25.46 22.36 5.27
N SER A 736 -26.70 21.97 5.58
CA SER A 736 -27.03 21.07 6.70
C SER A 736 -26.43 19.66 6.56
N HIS A 737 -25.99 19.25 5.37
CA HIS A 737 -25.31 17.97 5.14
C HIS A 737 -23.90 17.92 5.77
N PHE A 738 -23.26 19.06 6.05
CA PHE A 738 -22.00 19.14 6.80
C PHE A 738 -22.19 19.04 8.33
N VAL A 739 -23.43 19.02 8.81
CA VAL A 739 -23.78 18.89 10.22
C VAL A 739 -24.37 17.51 10.48
N GLN A 740 -23.80 16.80 11.44
CA GLN A 740 -24.20 15.47 11.86
C GLN A 740 -25.62 15.47 12.44
N ILE A 741 -26.47 14.57 11.96
CA ILE A 741 -27.70 14.17 12.62
C ILE A 741 -27.29 13.40 13.87
N GLY A 742 -27.71 13.86 15.04
CA GLY A 742 -27.25 13.29 16.29
C GLY A 742 -28.13 13.62 17.47
N PHE A 743 -27.86 12.94 18.58
CA PHE A 743 -28.59 13.14 19.83
C PHE A 743 -27.83 14.13 20.72
N PRO A 744 -28.42 15.30 21.05
CA PRO A 744 -27.81 16.25 21.98
C PRO A 744 -27.76 15.68 23.39
N LYS A 745 -28.75 14.87 23.77
CA LYS A 745 -28.79 14.09 25.00
C LYS A 745 -28.64 12.60 24.68
N VAL A 746 -27.64 11.96 25.26
CA VAL A 746 -27.39 10.52 25.10
C VAL A 746 -28.54 9.73 25.77
N PRO A 747 -28.99 8.60 25.19
CA PRO A 747 -30.01 7.76 25.80
C PRO A 747 -29.64 7.32 27.23
N PRO A 748 -30.61 7.19 28.15
CA PRO A 748 -30.34 6.66 29.48
C PRO A 748 -29.77 5.24 29.41
N ALA A 749 -28.84 4.91 30.31
CA ALA A 749 -28.27 3.58 30.42
C ALA A 749 -29.37 2.53 30.68
N ALA A 750 -29.22 1.35 30.08
CA ALA A 750 -30.18 0.23 30.11
C ALA A 750 -31.59 0.57 29.57
N SER A 751 -31.77 1.70 28.88
CA SER A 751 -33.06 2.03 28.28
C SER A 751 -33.34 1.21 27.00
N PRO A 752 -34.61 1.01 26.63
CA PRO A 752 -34.97 0.40 25.35
C PRO A 752 -34.38 1.15 24.14
N LEU A 753 -34.27 2.48 24.23
CA LEU A 753 -33.66 3.31 23.19
C LEU A 753 -32.17 3.01 23.03
N GLN A 754 -31.43 2.89 24.14
CA GLN A 754 -30.03 2.49 24.09
C GLN A 754 -29.88 1.14 23.37
N PHE A 755 -30.57 0.09 23.84
CA PHE A 755 -30.39 -1.25 23.28
C PHE A 755 -30.84 -1.34 21.82
N ALA A 756 -31.82 -0.54 21.40
CA ALA A 756 -32.21 -0.43 20.00
C ALA A 756 -31.11 0.17 19.11
N ILE A 757 -30.36 1.17 19.61
CA ILE A 757 -29.20 1.73 18.92
C ILE A 757 -28.09 0.68 18.82
N LEU A 758 -27.75 0.02 19.93
CA LEU A 758 -26.72 -1.03 19.94
C LEU A 758 -27.05 -2.18 18.98
N SER A 759 -28.32 -2.61 18.95
CA SER A 759 -28.80 -3.64 18.03
C SER A 759 -28.73 -3.18 16.57
N SER A 760 -28.96 -1.90 16.31
CA SER A 760 -28.86 -1.33 14.95
C SER A 760 -27.42 -1.25 14.46
N TRP A 761 -26.45 -1.01 15.34
CA TRP A 761 -25.02 -1.09 15.00
C TRP A 761 -24.60 -2.52 14.64
N LEU A 762 -25.03 -3.50 15.44
CA LEU A 762 -24.79 -4.92 15.15
C LEU A 762 -25.38 -5.31 13.79
N LYS A 763 -26.65 -4.96 13.55
CA LYS A 763 -27.34 -5.24 12.30
C LYS A 763 -26.68 -4.56 11.10
N ASP A 764 -26.34 -3.28 11.20
CA ASP A 764 -25.64 -2.57 10.13
C ASP A 764 -24.27 -3.22 9.82
N CYS A 765 -23.57 -3.68 10.84
CA CYS A 765 -22.32 -4.42 10.66
C CYS A 765 -22.52 -5.77 9.98
N ASP A 766 -23.57 -6.52 10.33
CA ASP A 766 -23.90 -7.79 9.68
C ASP A 766 -24.34 -7.60 8.21
N ASP A 767 -25.13 -6.56 7.94
CA ASP A 767 -25.74 -6.35 6.62
C ASP A 767 -24.82 -5.59 5.64
N ASN A 768 -23.98 -4.67 6.14
CA ASN A 768 -23.26 -3.71 5.31
C ASN A 768 -21.73 -3.77 5.42
N HIS A 769 -21.14 -4.50 6.38
CA HIS A 769 -19.67 -4.58 6.56
C HIS A 769 -19.12 -5.98 6.20
N PRO A 770 -18.89 -6.30 4.90
CA PRO A 770 -18.45 -7.64 4.49
C PRO A 770 -17.10 -8.05 5.08
N GLY A 771 -16.21 -7.09 5.37
CA GLY A 771 -14.93 -7.35 6.05
C GLY A 771 -15.03 -7.71 7.53
N CYS A 772 -16.22 -7.56 8.15
CA CYS A 772 -16.47 -7.97 9.54
C CYS A 772 -17.01 -9.41 9.65
N ILE A 773 -17.25 -10.08 8.51
CA ILE A 773 -17.69 -11.47 8.44
C ILE A 773 -16.45 -12.36 8.65
N PRO A 774 -16.51 -13.37 9.55
CA PRO A 774 -15.35 -14.20 9.85
C PRO A 774 -14.95 -15.03 8.63
N ILE A 775 -13.68 -14.91 8.21
CA ILE A 775 -13.10 -15.63 7.07
C ILE A 775 -12.88 -17.12 7.40
N LYS A 776 -12.66 -17.41 8.68
CA LYS A 776 -12.39 -18.76 9.22
C LYS A 776 -13.37 -19.07 10.36
N ALA A 777 -13.84 -20.32 10.42
CA ALA A 777 -14.59 -20.81 11.56
C ALA A 777 -13.63 -21.11 12.72
N TYR A 778 -13.92 -20.54 13.88
CA TYR A 778 -13.23 -20.83 15.14
C TYR A 778 -14.07 -21.78 15.99
N PRO A 779 -13.46 -22.72 16.73
CA PRO A 779 -14.21 -23.59 17.63
C PRO A 779 -14.82 -22.78 18.78
N PRO A 780 -15.99 -23.19 19.31
CA PRO A 780 -16.57 -22.54 20.48
C PRO A 780 -15.69 -22.74 21.73
N PRO A 781 -15.78 -21.85 22.72
CA PRO A 781 -15.06 -21.99 23.99
C PRO A 781 -15.55 -23.23 24.74
N THR A 782 -14.73 -23.85 25.59
CA THR A 782 -15.08 -25.12 26.29
C THR A 782 -16.42 -25.06 27.00
N ARG A 783 -16.76 -23.90 27.56
CA ARG A 783 -17.98 -23.66 28.32
C ARG A 783 -18.57 -22.30 28.01
N LEU A 784 -19.89 -22.20 28.14
CA LEU A 784 -20.68 -20.97 28.02
C LEU A 784 -21.71 -20.91 29.14
N VAL A 785 -22.13 -19.69 29.50
CA VAL A 785 -23.31 -19.46 30.32
C VAL A 785 -24.54 -19.43 29.41
N ASP A 786 -25.45 -20.39 29.59
CA ASP A 786 -26.73 -20.49 28.91
C ASP A 786 -27.79 -19.67 29.65
N LEU A 787 -28.25 -18.59 29.02
CA LEU A 787 -29.26 -17.68 29.58
C LEU A 787 -30.71 -18.10 29.31
N GLY A 788 -30.90 -19.25 28.63
CA GLY A 788 -32.19 -19.74 28.18
C GLY A 788 -32.81 -18.90 27.06
N PRO A 789 -33.88 -19.38 26.42
CA PRO A 789 -34.67 -18.55 25.52
C PRO A 789 -35.43 -17.45 26.31
N THR A 790 -35.82 -16.39 25.62
CA THR A 790 -36.44 -15.19 26.24
C THR A 790 -37.70 -15.48 27.05
N ASP A 791 -38.46 -16.50 26.64
CA ASP A 791 -39.72 -16.94 27.24
C ASP A 791 -39.54 -17.95 28.39
N ALA A 792 -38.37 -18.57 28.52
CA ALA A 792 -38.03 -19.48 29.61
C ALA A 792 -36.58 -19.23 30.07
N PRO A 793 -36.31 -18.09 30.74
CA PRO A 793 -34.95 -17.70 31.10
C PRO A 793 -34.35 -18.68 32.10
N THR A 794 -33.11 -19.09 31.84
CA THR A 794 -32.28 -19.87 32.77
C THR A 794 -30.95 -19.16 32.96
N THR A 795 -30.12 -19.60 33.90
CA THR A 795 -28.72 -19.16 33.98
C THR A 795 -27.90 -20.32 34.52
N ARG A 796 -27.16 -20.99 33.65
CA ARG A 796 -26.36 -22.17 34.01
C ARG A 796 -25.13 -22.27 33.14
N LEU A 797 -24.10 -22.94 33.64
CA LEU A 797 -22.89 -23.23 32.90
C LEU A 797 -23.08 -24.50 32.06
N ILE A 798 -22.80 -24.45 30.77
CA ILE A 798 -22.87 -25.60 29.87
C ILE A 798 -21.51 -25.89 29.27
N HIS A 799 -21.27 -27.17 28.92
CA HIS A 799 -20.20 -27.53 28.00
C HIS A 799 -20.69 -27.33 26.57
N THR A 800 -19.84 -26.80 25.70
CA THR A 800 -20.14 -26.63 24.28
C THR A 800 -19.81 -27.90 23.51
N ASP A 801 -20.55 -28.15 22.43
CA ASP A 801 -20.21 -29.16 21.44
C ASP A 801 -19.40 -28.51 20.31
N PRO A 802 -18.15 -28.93 20.03
CA PRO A 802 -17.36 -28.38 18.92
C PRO A 802 -18.01 -28.50 17.54
N SER A 803 -19.01 -29.37 17.38
CA SER A 803 -19.77 -29.55 16.12
C SER A 803 -20.95 -28.58 15.97
N GLU A 804 -21.35 -27.91 17.05
CA GLU A 804 -22.44 -26.92 17.03
C GLU A 804 -21.92 -25.48 16.88
N SER A 805 -22.76 -24.61 16.33
CA SER A 805 -22.47 -23.18 16.23
C SER A 805 -23.16 -22.42 17.36
N TYR A 806 -22.38 -21.64 18.11
CA TYR A 806 -22.87 -20.80 19.21
C TYR A 806 -22.65 -19.33 18.88
N GLN A 807 -23.73 -18.54 18.84
CA GLN A 807 -23.64 -17.08 18.87
C GLN A 807 -23.67 -16.61 20.32
N TYR A 808 -22.57 -16.05 20.79
CA TYR A 808 -22.42 -15.62 22.18
C TYR A 808 -21.75 -14.26 22.30
N ILE A 809 -22.01 -13.60 23.42
CA ILE A 809 -21.26 -12.41 23.84
C ILE A 809 -20.11 -12.85 24.75
N ALA A 810 -18.92 -12.29 24.57
CA ALA A 810 -17.85 -12.38 25.57
C ALA A 810 -17.80 -11.10 26.40
N LEU A 811 -17.60 -11.23 27.72
CA LEU A 811 -17.49 -10.10 28.64
C LEU A 811 -16.02 -9.80 28.98
N SER A 812 -15.54 -8.64 28.54
CA SER A 812 -14.29 -8.04 29.01
C SER A 812 -14.56 -7.16 30.23
N HIS A 813 -14.00 -7.51 31.39
CA HIS A 813 -14.26 -6.79 32.63
C HIS A 813 -13.09 -6.86 33.63
N PRO A 814 -12.99 -5.88 34.55
CA PRO A 814 -12.06 -5.99 35.68
C PRO A 814 -12.61 -6.93 36.75
N TRP A 815 -11.74 -7.77 37.30
CA TRP A 815 -12.14 -8.63 38.42
C TRP A 815 -12.33 -7.83 39.72
N GLY A 816 -11.60 -6.72 39.88
CA GLY A 816 -11.65 -5.87 41.07
C GLY A 816 -10.81 -6.42 42.23
N GLN A 817 -10.99 -5.82 43.41
CA GLN A 817 -10.33 -6.23 44.65
C GLN A 817 -11.29 -7.11 45.48
N GLY A 818 -10.81 -8.22 46.05
CA GLY A 818 -11.60 -9.14 46.87
C GLY A 818 -11.67 -10.57 46.32
N HIS A 819 -12.58 -11.39 46.87
CA HIS A 819 -12.80 -12.76 46.38
C HIS A 819 -13.70 -12.75 45.14
N PRO A 820 -13.20 -13.12 43.95
CA PRO A 820 -13.99 -13.09 42.73
C PRO A 820 -15.05 -14.19 42.73
N PHE A 821 -16.19 -13.92 42.12
CA PHE A 821 -17.24 -14.92 41.93
C PHE A 821 -16.84 -15.85 40.79
N CYS A 822 -16.37 -17.04 41.14
CA CYS A 822 -15.71 -17.96 40.20
C CYS A 822 -16.31 -19.36 40.19
N THR A 823 -16.09 -20.06 39.09
CA THR A 823 -16.25 -21.52 39.03
C THR A 823 -14.96 -22.20 39.51
N PHE A 824 -15.09 -23.09 40.48
CA PHE A 824 -14.05 -23.96 41.02
C PHE A 824 -14.48 -25.43 40.85
N PRO A 825 -13.56 -26.40 40.95
CA PRO A 825 -13.91 -27.81 40.84
C PRO A 825 -15.05 -28.24 41.78
N HIS A 826 -15.06 -27.70 43.01
CA HIS A 826 -16.05 -28.04 44.03
C HIS A 826 -17.46 -27.42 43.81
N ASN A 827 -17.59 -26.35 43.02
CA ASN A 827 -18.88 -25.69 42.75
C ASN A 827 -19.37 -25.87 41.30
N LEU A 828 -18.57 -26.50 40.43
CA LEU A 828 -18.87 -26.74 39.01
C LEU A 828 -20.24 -27.39 38.80
N THR A 829 -20.53 -28.51 39.47
CA THR A 829 -21.80 -29.23 39.33
C THR A 829 -23.00 -28.37 39.76
N LYS A 830 -22.80 -27.44 40.70
CA LYS A 830 -23.86 -26.48 41.10
C LYS A 830 -24.10 -25.49 39.97
N HIS A 831 -23.04 -24.85 39.45
CA HIS A 831 -23.14 -23.90 38.34
C HIS A 831 -23.70 -24.53 37.06
N GLN A 832 -23.43 -25.82 36.81
CA GLN A 832 -24.00 -26.56 35.68
C GLN A 832 -25.52 -26.80 35.80
N LYS A 833 -26.03 -26.93 37.03
CA LYS A 833 -27.47 -27.02 37.29
C LYS A 833 -28.12 -25.65 37.23
N ALA A 834 -27.59 -24.69 37.98
CA ALA A 834 -28.02 -23.30 38.01
C ALA A 834 -26.96 -22.41 38.68
N ILE A 835 -26.72 -21.24 38.11
CA ILE A 835 -25.92 -20.18 38.73
C ILE A 835 -26.88 -19.31 39.57
N PRO A 836 -26.60 -19.07 40.86
CA PRO A 836 -27.49 -18.31 41.72
C PRO A 836 -27.43 -16.80 41.41
N THR A 837 -28.41 -16.29 40.66
CA THR A 837 -28.46 -14.88 40.22
C THR A 837 -29.18 -13.93 41.18
N ASP A 838 -30.05 -14.46 42.06
CA ASP A 838 -31.04 -13.67 42.81
C ASP A 838 -30.54 -13.20 44.20
N GLY A 839 -29.31 -13.57 44.58
CA GLY A 839 -28.71 -13.22 45.87
C GLY A 839 -27.90 -11.92 45.85
N SER A 840 -27.73 -11.29 47.02
CA SER A 840 -26.88 -10.09 47.19
C SER A 840 -25.39 -10.33 46.90
N GLY A 841 -24.95 -11.60 46.86
CA GLY A 841 -23.59 -11.98 46.48
C GLY A 841 -23.34 -12.11 44.97
N PHE A 842 -24.38 -12.05 44.12
CA PHE A 842 -24.18 -12.14 42.66
C PHE A 842 -23.64 -10.81 42.11
N PRO A 843 -22.52 -10.81 41.36
CA PRO A 843 -21.88 -9.56 40.95
C PRO A 843 -22.72 -8.71 40.00
N ALA A 844 -22.78 -7.40 40.25
CA ALA A 844 -23.58 -6.46 39.47
C ALA A 844 -23.13 -6.39 38.00
N THR A 845 -21.82 -6.45 37.74
CA THR A 845 -21.26 -6.49 36.38
C THR A 845 -21.74 -7.72 35.61
N PHE A 846 -21.94 -8.86 36.27
CA PHE A 846 -22.47 -10.06 35.62
C PHE A 846 -23.97 -9.93 35.35
N ARG A 847 -24.71 -9.32 36.28
CA ARG A 847 -26.13 -9.01 36.09
C ARG A 847 -26.35 -8.08 34.90
N ASP A 848 -25.53 -7.06 34.77
CA ASP A 848 -25.55 -6.12 33.66
C ASP A 848 -25.20 -6.79 32.33
N ALA A 849 -24.20 -7.68 32.33
CA ALA A 849 -23.84 -8.48 31.16
C ALA A 849 -24.98 -9.41 30.72
N ILE A 850 -25.65 -10.09 31.65
CA ILE A 850 -26.85 -10.91 31.37
C ILE A 850 -27.97 -10.03 30.78
N THR A 851 -28.21 -8.87 31.37
CA THR A 851 -29.25 -7.93 30.93
C THR A 851 -28.98 -7.44 29.51
N ALA A 852 -27.76 -6.98 29.22
CA ALA A 852 -27.37 -6.51 27.90
C ALA A 852 -27.42 -7.64 26.86
N THR A 853 -26.94 -8.84 27.20
CA THR A 853 -26.95 -9.99 26.29
C THR A 853 -28.37 -10.36 25.86
N ARG A 854 -29.31 -10.42 26.82
CA ARG A 854 -30.73 -10.67 26.53
C ARG A 854 -31.36 -9.53 25.71
N ALA A 855 -31.05 -8.29 26.04
CA ALA A 855 -31.59 -7.12 25.33
C ALA A 855 -31.11 -7.03 23.88
N LEU A 856 -29.92 -7.56 23.57
CA LEU A 856 -29.38 -7.70 22.22
C LEU A 856 -29.88 -8.95 21.49
N GLY A 857 -30.76 -9.75 22.11
CA GLY A 857 -31.37 -10.93 21.50
C GLY A 857 -30.51 -12.19 21.48
N LEU A 858 -29.46 -12.25 22.32
CA LEU A 858 -28.53 -13.38 22.37
C LEU A 858 -28.76 -14.24 23.62
N ARG A 859 -28.48 -15.54 23.48
CA ARG A 859 -28.71 -16.56 24.53
C ARG A 859 -27.47 -16.90 25.33
N TYR A 860 -26.29 -16.86 24.72
CA TYR A 860 -25.07 -17.37 25.31
C TYR A 860 -24.13 -16.23 25.70
N LEU A 861 -23.49 -16.38 26.86
CA LEU A 861 -22.55 -15.42 27.43
C LEU A 861 -21.29 -16.15 27.91
N TRP A 862 -20.12 -15.60 27.61
CA TRP A 862 -18.85 -16.07 28.12
C TRP A 862 -18.29 -15.05 29.11
N ILE A 863 -17.93 -15.53 30.30
CA ILE A 863 -17.29 -14.77 31.38
C ILE A 863 -16.14 -15.62 31.88
N ASP A 864 -14.91 -15.12 31.78
CA ASP A 864 -13.66 -15.84 32.13
C ASP A 864 -13.73 -16.54 33.50
N SER A 865 -14.11 -15.83 34.55
CA SER A 865 -14.21 -16.31 35.93
C SER A 865 -15.26 -17.41 36.12
N LEU A 866 -16.25 -17.52 35.23
CA LEU A 866 -17.28 -18.57 35.26
C LEU A 866 -16.98 -19.72 34.30
N CYS A 867 -16.44 -19.40 33.12
CA CYS A 867 -16.23 -20.34 32.02
C CYS A 867 -14.86 -21.01 32.06
N ILE A 868 -13.92 -20.49 32.85
CA ILE A 868 -12.64 -21.12 33.17
C ILE A 868 -12.70 -21.60 34.62
N ILE A 869 -12.34 -22.87 34.85
CA ILE A 869 -12.32 -23.45 36.20
C ILE A 869 -11.06 -22.93 36.91
N GLN A 870 -11.27 -22.18 37.98
CA GLN A 870 -10.22 -21.51 38.76
C GLN A 870 -9.62 -22.42 39.83
N GLY A 871 -8.45 -22.02 40.35
CA GLY A 871 -7.74 -22.70 41.44
C GLY A 871 -6.63 -23.64 40.96
N PRO A 872 -5.85 -24.25 41.88
CA PRO A 872 -4.70 -25.10 41.55
C PRO A 872 -5.04 -26.32 40.68
N ASP A 873 -6.21 -26.91 40.89
CA ASP A 873 -6.75 -28.03 40.09
C ASP A 873 -7.71 -27.55 38.99
N GLY A 874 -7.62 -26.28 38.63
CA GLY A 874 -8.39 -25.65 37.58
C GLY A 874 -7.84 -25.96 36.18
N ASP A 875 -8.40 -25.30 35.16
CA ASP A 875 -7.98 -25.47 33.76
C ASP A 875 -7.51 -24.16 33.11
N PHE A 876 -7.13 -23.17 33.91
CA PHE A 876 -6.61 -21.89 33.45
C PHE A 876 -5.50 -22.01 32.41
N GLU A 877 -4.50 -22.87 32.63
CA GLU A 877 -3.38 -23.04 31.68
C GLU A 877 -3.82 -23.56 30.30
N LYS A 878 -4.89 -24.36 30.26
CA LYS A 878 -5.46 -24.88 29.00
C LYS A 878 -6.31 -23.81 28.33
N GLU A 879 -7.17 -23.13 29.08
CA GLU A 879 -8.08 -22.12 28.55
C GLU A 879 -7.36 -20.83 28.15
N ALA A 880 -6.28 -20.45 28.84
CA ALA A 880 -5.44 -19.29 28.50
C ALA A 880 -4.85 -19.41 27.09
N LYS A 881 -4.47 -20.63 26.67
CA LYS A 881 -4.00 -20.92 25.30
C LYS A 881 -5.10 -20.84 24.25
N ARG A 882 -6.37 -20.83 24.67
CA ARG A 882 -7.58 -20.76 23.83
C ARG A 882 -8.27 -19.41 23.85
N MET A 883 -7.72 -18.42 24.54
CA MET A 883 -8.24 -17.03 24.55
C MET A 883 -8.41 -16.50 23.12
N GLU A 884 -7.54 -16.93 22.20
CA GLU A 884 -7.66 -16.60 20.79
C GLU A 884 -9.00 -17.06 20.19
N ASP A 885 -9.33 -18.33 20.37
CA ASP A 885 -10.57 -18.93 19.86
C ASP A 885 -11.80 -18.25 20.46
N VAL A 886 -11.76 -17.92 21.75
CA VAL A 886 -12.86 -17.27 22.47
C VAL A 886 -13.19 -15.92 21.82
N PHE A 887 -12.25 -14.98 21.81
CA PHE A 887 -12.55 -13.62 21.36
C PHE A 887 -12.77 -13.53 19.83
N SER A 888 -12.08 -14.38 19.05
CA SER A 888 -12.30 -14.44 17.60
C SER A 888 -13.64 -15.08 17.19
N SER A 889 -14.15 -16.04 17.99
CA SER A 889 -15.46 -16.68 17.73
C SER A 889 -16.66 -15.91 18.30
N ALA A 890 -16.45 -15.03 19.28
CA ALA A 890 -17.52 -14.23 19.87
C ALA A 890 -18.29 -13.46 18.79
N TYR A 891 -19.61 -13.39 18.90
CA TYR A 891 -20.44 -12.58 18.01
C TYR A 891 -20.20 -11.08 18.25
N CYS A 892 -20.03 -10.72 19.52
CA CYS A 892 -19.65 -9.39 19.98
C CYS A 892 -19.00 -9.49 21.37
N VAL A 893 -18.08 -8.58 21.67
CA VAL A 893 -17.53 -8.39 23.01
C VAL A 893 -18.23 -7.22 23.69
N ILE A 894 -18.68 -7.40 24.93
CA ILE A 894 -19.07 -6.30 25.80
C ILE A 894 -17.88 -5.97 26.70
N ALA A 895 -17.42 -4.73 26.64
CA ALA A 895 -16.38 -4.21 27.51
C ALA A 895 -17.00 -3.32 28.60
N ALA A 896 -16.89 -3.75 29.85
CA ALA A 896 -17.38 -3.05 31.03
C ALA A 896 -16.41 -1.93 31.46
N SER A 897 -16.13 -0.98 30.56
CA SER A 897 -15.07 0.03 30.73
C SER A 897 -15.28 1.01 31.89
N SER A 898 -16.53 1.21 32.34
CA SER A 898 -16.87 2.01 33.53
C SER A 898 -16.77 1.24 34.85
N ALA A 899 -16.78 -0.09 34.82
CA ALA A 899 -16.64 -0.92 36.02
C ALA A 899 -15.19 -0.94 36.49
N ARG A 900 -14.97 -1.01 37.80
CA ARG A 900 -13.65 -1.20 38.45
C ARG A 900 -13.49 -2.62 39.02
N GLY A 901 -14.58 -3.38 39.13
CA GLY A 901 -14.63 -4.78 39.53
C GLY A 901 -15.95 -5.46 39.18
N GLN A 902 -16.12 -6.71 39.64
CA GLN A 902 -17.31 -7.52 39.35
C GLN A 902 -18.59 -6.97 40.01
N HIS A 903 -18.47 -6.17 41.07
CA HIS A 903 -19.63 -5.70 41.87
C HIS A 903 -20.11 -4.27 41.53
N ASP A 904 -19.45 -3.56 40.60
CA ASP A 904 -19.80 -2.17 40.32
C ASP A 904 -20.99 -2.04 39.35
N GLY A 905 -21.09 -2.95 38.37
CA GLY A 905 -21.98 -2.75 37.22
C GLY A 905 -21.44 -1.73 36.23
N PHE A 906 -21.97 -1.76 35.01
CA PHE A 906 -21.63 -0.84 33.92
C PHE A 906 -22.86 -0.21 33.25
N LEU A 907 -24.07 -0.58 33.68
CA LEU A 907 -25.35 0.02 33.24
C LEU A 907 -25.87 1.10 34.21
N ASN A 908 -24.99 1.62 35.07
CA ASN A 908 -25.28 2.70 36.01
C ASN A 908 -25.57 4.05 35.32
N SER A 909 -26.08 5.01 36.09
CA SER A 909 -26.28 6.40 35.65
C SER A 909 -24.98 7.03 35.14
N ARG A 910 -25.08 7.76 34.03
CA ARG A 910 -23.93 8.37 33.32
C ARG A 910 -23.77 9.85 33.64
N LYS A 911 -22.60 10.39 33.28
CA LYS A 911 -22.34 11.83 33.29
C LYS A 911 -23.23 12.54 32.27
N GLU A 912 -23.84 13.66 32.65
CA GLU A 912 -24.69 14.43 31.76
C GLU A 912 -23.86 15.24 30.74
N ARG A 913 -24.30 15.23 29.48
CA ARG A 913 -23.75 16.07 28.42
C ARG A 913 -24.44 17.42 28.44
N GLN A 914 -23.68 18.50 28.63
CA GLN A 914 -24.18 19.85 28.47
C GLN A 914 -24.41 20.16 26.98
N PHE A 915 -25.54 20.80 26.67
CA PHE A 915 -25.85 21.29 25.34
C PHE A 915 -26.75 22.52 25.40
N ILE A 916 -26.80 23.26 24.30
CA ILE A 916 -27.75 24.36 24.10
C ILE A 916 -28.44 24.18 22.74
N GLN A 917 -29.72 24.53 22.68
CA GLN A 917 -30.49 24.56 21.43
C GLN A 917 -30.45 25.97 20.84
N LEU A 918 -29.97 26.10 19.62
CA LEU A 918 -29.87 27.39 18.94
C LEU A 918 -31.13 27.67 18.12
N PRO A 919 -31.57 28.94 18.02
CA PRO A 919 -32.66 29.31 17.15
C PRO A 919 -32.24 29.15 15.68
N VAL A 920 -32.99 28.36 14.92
CA VAL A 920 -32.83 28.28 13.47
C VAL A 920 -33.54 29.48 12.85
N ARG A 921 -32.80 30.34 12.15
CA ARG A 921 -33.42 31.45 11.42
C ARG A 921 -34.12 30.88 10.17
N PRO A 922 -35.45 31.04 10.00
CA PRO A 922 -36.10 30.66 8.76
C PRO A 922 -35.52 31.49 7.61
N SER A 923 -35.07 30.82 6.55
CA SER A 923 -34.62 31.51 5.34
C SER A 923 -35.84 32.07 4.62
N PRO A 924 -35.81 33.32 4.11
CA PRO A 924 -36.92 33.90 3.33
C PRO A 924 -37.27 33.13 2.05
N LEU A 925 -36.46 32.14 1.66
CA LEU A 925 -36.62 31.31 0.46
C LEU A 925 -37.42 30.01 0.68
N THR A 926 -37.75 29.63 1.92
CA THR A 926 -38.61 28.47 2.21
C THR A 926 -40.05 28.91 2.39
N SER A 927 -40.80 29.03 1.29
CA SER A 927 -42.22 29.43 1.27
C SER A 927 -43.21 28.34 1.71
N ASN A 928 -42.74 27.24 2.31
CA ASN A 928 -43.58 26.28 3.03
C ASN A 928 -43.06 26.24 4.47
N GLY A 929 -43.80 26.85 5.40
CA GLY A 929 -43.42 27.02 6.81
C GLY A 929 -43.37 25.74 7.65
N ASN A 930 -42.60 24.73 7.22
CA ASN A 930 -42.42 23.45 7.90
C ASN A 930 -40.95 23.09 8.20
N GLY A 931 -40.01 24.05 8.18
CA GLY A 931 -38.64 23.82 8.64
C GLY A 931 -38.55 23.75 10.17
N SER A 932 -39.13 22.71 10.78
CA SER A 932 -39.28 22.50 12.24
C SER A 932 -38.08 21.82 12.91
N GLY A 933 -36.90 21.89 12.30
CA GLY A 933 -35.75 21.16 12.80
C GLY A 933 -34.88 21.99 13.76
N ASP A 934 -34.20 21.31 14.67
CA ASP A 934 -33.39 21.90 15.74
C ASP A 934 -31.89 21.76 15.48
N VAL A 935 -31.11 22.71 16.02
CA VAL A 935 -29.65 22.69 16.02
C VAL A 935 -29.15 22.80 17.44
N TYR A 936 -28.16 21.99 17.77
CA TYR A 936 -27.57 21.96 19.09
C TYR A 936 -26.07 22.17 19.02
N VAL A 937 -25.54 22.95 19.96
CA VAL A 937 -24.12 22.95 20.27
C VAL A 937 -23.94 22.25 21.59
N CYS A 938 -23.13 21.21 21.59
CA CYS A 938 -22.94 20.32 22.71
C CYS A 938 -21.48 20.34 23.16
N ARG A 939 -21.25 20.03 24.44
CA ARG A 939 -19.93 19.63 24.91
C ARG A 939 -19.48 18.40 24.13
N PHE A 940 -18.23 18.42 23.67
CA PHE A 940 -17.64 17.25 23.02
C PHE A 940 -17.43 16.13 24.06
N ILE A 941 -17.98 14.96 23.77
CA ILE A 941 -17.83 13.75 24.59
C ILE A 941 -17.47 12.52 23.74
N ASP A 942 -17.27 12.69 22.43
CA ASP A 942 -17.01 11.60 21.48
C ASP A 942 -15.51 11.24 21.46
N ASN A 943 -14.90 11.17 22.65
CA ASN A 943 -13.46 10.96 22.84
C ASN A 943 -13.14 9.49 23.13
N PHE A 944 -13.09 8.67 22.09
CA PHE A 944 -12.80 7.24 22.22
C PHE A 944 -11.43 6.97 22.88
N ALA A 945 -10.40 7.76 22.54
CA ALA A 945 -9.07 7.63 23.13
C ALA A 945 -9.10 7.82 24.66
N GLU A 946 -9.74 8.87 25.16
CA GLU A 946 -9.83 9.13 26.60
C GLU A 946 -10.72 8.13 27.33
N HIS A 947 -11.90 7.83 26.79
CA HIS A 947 -12.92 7.05 27.50
C HIS A 947 -12.69 5.54 27.43
N VAL A 948 -12.03 5.06 26.36
CA VAL A 948 -11.78 3.64 26.13
C VAL A 948 -10.31 3.32 26.24
N LEU A 949 -9.45 3.90 25.39
CA LEU A 949 -8.04 3.49 25.30
C LEU A 949 -7.24 3.81 26.56
N ASN A 950 -7.45 5.02 27.11
CA ASN A 950 -6.84 5.47 28.36
C ASN A 950 -7.69 5.11 29.59
N GLY A 951 -8.81 4.41 29.39
CA GLY A 951 -9.72 3.95 30.42
C GLY A 951 -9.09 2.87 31.32
N PRO A 952 -9.63 2.65 32.53
CA PRO A 952 -9.06 1.72 33.50
C PRO A 952 -9.00 0.27 33.01
N LEU A 953 -9.98 -0.17 32.22
CA LEU A 953 -10.03 -1.53 31.68
C LEU A 953 -8.90 -1.77 30.68
N SER A 954 -8.71 -0.87 29.70
CA SER A 954 -7.69 -0.99 28.64
C SER A 954 -6.26 -0.90 29.15
N LYS A 955 -6.03 -0.45 30.40
CA LYS A 955 -4.72 -0.47 31.05
C LYS A 955 -4.28 -1.86 31.53
N ARG A 956 -5.09 -2.91 31.34
CA ARG A 956 -4.76 -4.29 31.72
C ARG A 956 -4.19 -5.05 30.53
N GLY A 957 -3.14 -5.82 30.76
CA GLY A 957 -2.40 -6.56 29.71
C GLY A 957 -3.28 -7.44 28.80
N TRP A 958 -4.12 -8.27 29.41
CA TRP A 958 -5.01 -9.19 28.70
C TRP A 958 -6.03 -8.47 27.81
N VAL A 959 -6.48 -7.27 28.18
CA VAL A 959 -7.56 -6.55 27.49
C VAL A 959 -7.15 -6.11 26.08
N LEU A 960 -5.87 -5.83 25.84
CA LEU A 960 -5.41 -5.50 24.49
C LEU A 960 -5.57 -6.68 23.54
N GLN A 961 -5.31 -7.90 24.00
CA GLN A 961 -5.57 -9.12 23.24
C GLN A 961 -7.07 -9.32 22.99
N GLU A 962 -7.89 -9.13 24.03
CA GLU A 962 -9.35 -9.24 23.92
C GLU A 962 -9.91 -8.28 22.87
N ARG A 963 -9.42 -7.04 22.83
CA ARG A 963 -9.80 -6.03 21.83
C ARG A 963 -9.32 -6.40 20.43
N ALA A 964 -8.04 -6.75 20.28
CA ALA A 964 -7.43 -7.02 18.97
C ALA A 964 -8.06 -8.22 18.26
N LEU A 965 -8.56 -9.19 19.02
CA LEU A 965 -9.17 -10.40 18.49
C LEU A 965 -10.69 -10.31 18.32
N ALA A 966 -11.31 -9.29 18.91
CA ALA A 966 -12.74 -9.07 18.80
C ALA A 966 -13.09 -8.48 17.43
N ARG A 967 -14.04 -9.09 16.74
CA ARG A 967 -14.57 -8.53 15.49
C ARG A 967 -15.38 -7.25 15.70
N ARG A 968 -16.00 -7.18 16.87
CA ARG A 968 -17.03 -6.22 17.26
C ARG A 968 -16.97 -6.02 18.76
N THR A 969 -16.84 -4.78 19.22
CA THR A 969 -16.83 -4.47 20.64
C THR A 969 -17.81 -3.34 20.97
N ILE A 970 -18.63 -3.55 22.00
CA ILE A 970 -19.44 -2.51 22.62
C ILE A 970 -18.78 -2.13 23.94
N TYR A 971 -18.26 -0.91 24.03
CA TYR A 971 -17.68 -0.38 25.25
C TYR A 971 -18.72 0.40 26.04
N PHE A 972 -18.96 0.04 27.29
CA PHE A 972 -19.81 0.81 28.20
C PHE A 972 -18.91 1.69 29.09
N THR A 973 -18.97 3.01 28.87
CA THR A 973 -18.17 4.00 29.62
C THR A 973 -19.06 4.87 30.51
N ASP A 974 -18.44 5.73 31.34
CA ASP A 974 -19.15 6.68 32.20
C ASP A 974 -19.95 7.75 31.43
N TRP A 975 -19.66 7.95 30.15
CA TRP A 975 -20.25 9.00 29.32
C TRP A 975 -21.28 8.47 28.34
N GLN A 976 -20.92 7.42 27.61
CA GLN A 976 -21.73 6.80 26.57
C GLN A 976 -21.24 5.39 26.26
N ALA A 977 -22.01 4.64 25.48
CA ALA A 977 -21.52 3.45 24.81
C ALA A 977 -20.80 3.80 23.50
N TYR A 978 -19.76 3.03 23.19
CA TYR A 978 -19.07 3.06 21.90
C TYR A 978 -19.19 1.73 21.20
N TRP A 979 -19.32 1.76 19.89
CA TRP A 979 -19.20 0.59 19.02
C TRP A 979 -17.89 0.67 18.24
N GLU A 980 -17.15 -0.43 18.20
CA GLU A 980 -15.95 -0.57 17.36
C GLU A 980 -16.08 -1.82 16.48
N CYS A 981 -15.71 -1.66 15.21
CA CYS A 981 -15.52 -2.76 14.27
C CYS A 981 -14.47 -2.32 13.21
N GLY A 982 -14.18 -3.18 12.23
CA GLY A 982 -13.20 -2.89 11.17
C GLY A 982 -13.45 -1.64 10.33
N CYS A 983 -14.68 -1.11 10.35
CA CYS A 983 -15.10 0.08 9.60
C CYS A 983 -15.09 1.38 10.43
N GLY A 984 -14.51 1.36 11.64
CA GLY A 984 -14.37 2.52 12.52
C GLY A 984 -15.20 2.43 13.79
N VAL A 985 -15.26 3.56 14.51
CA VAL A 985 -15.95 3.68 15.80
C VAL A 985 -17.23 4.51 15.64
N ARG A 986 -18.30 4.11 16.33
CA ARG A 986 -19.55 4.90 16.43
C ARG A 986 -19.88 5.20 17.88
N CYS A 987 -20.42 6.39 18.09
CA CYS A 987 -20.83 6.93 19.39
C CYS A 987 -22.36 6.93 19.49
N GLU A 988 -22.93 6.82 20.70
CA GLU A 988 -24.39 6.95 20.89
C GLU A 988 -24.92 8.33 20.51
N THR A 989 -24.06 9.35 20.40
CA THR A 989 -24.37 10.67 19.83
C THR A 989 -24.62 10.63 18.31
N LEU A 990 -24.41 9.47 17.67
CA LEU A 990 -24.39 9.22 16.23
C LEU A 990 -23.17 9.79 15.49
N THR A 991 -22.18 10.30 16.22
CA THR A 991 -20.87 10.66 15.66
C THR A 991 -20.12 9.40 15.23
N LYS A 992 -19.49 9.44 14.06
CA LYS A 992 -18.51 8.45 13.61
C LYS A 992 -17.09 8.97 13.89
N VAL A 993 -16.20 8.08 14.33
CA VAL A 993 -14.79 8.37 14.62
C VAL A 993 -13.92 7.43 13.79
N ASP A 994 -13.01 8.00 13.01
CA ASP A 994 -12.05 7.26 12.18
C ASP A 994 -10.61 7.62 12.60
N ASN A 995 -9.76 6.59 12.79
CA ASN A 995 -8.35 6.71 13.12
C ASN A 995 -7.64 5.42 12.64
N LYS A 996 -6.50 5.53 11.95
CA LYS A 996 -5.84 4.38 11.34
C LYS A 996 -5.34 3.37 12.39
N LEU A 997 -4.74 3.83 13.49
CA LEU A 997 -4.29 2.98 14.60
C LEU A 997 -5.45 2.28 15.32
N PHE A 998 -6.58 2.97 15.53
CA PHE A 998 -7.76 2.33 16.14
C PHE A 998 -8.29 1.23 15.22
N SER A 999 -8.34 1.53 13.92
CA SER A 999 -8.81 0.59 12.91
C SER A 999 -7.88 -0.61 12.74
N PHE A 1000 -6.58 -0.50 13.10
CA PHE A 1000 -5.62 -1.59 13.10
C PHE A 1000 -5.95 -2.60 14.20
N LEU A 1001 -6.10 -2.15 15.45
CA LEU A 1001 -6.52 -3.03 16.55
C LEU A 1001 -7.98 -3.48 16.43
N GLY A 1002 -8.85 -2.68 15.81
CA GLY A 1002 -10.25 -3.04 15.54
C GLY A 1002 -10.44 -3.90 14.28
N ASP A 1003 -9.37 -4.44 13.70
CA ASP A 1003 -9.41 -5.29 12.51
C ASP A 1003 -10.14 -6.61 12.82
N PRO A 1004 -11.28 -6.92 12.16
CA PRO A 1004 -12.02 -8.16 12.39
C PRO A 1004 -11.25 -9.43 12.02
N SER A 1005 -10.21 -9.29 11.18
CA SER A 1005 -9.29 -10.37 10.82
C SER A 1005 -7.87 -9.99 11.20
N PHE A 1006 -7.69 -9.35 12.37
CA PHE A 1006 -6.38 -8.88 12.84
C PHE A 1006 -5.28 -9.93 12.62
N PRO A 1007 -4.13 -9.56 12.04
CA PRO A 1007 -3.73 -8.20 11.59
C PRO A 1007 -3.78 -8.02 10.07
N SER A 1008 -4.85 -8.39 9.36
CA SER A 1008 -4.95 -8.28 7.89
C SER A 1008 -4.50 -6.95 7.28
N LYS A 1009 -4.59 -5.84 8.03
CA LYS A 1009 -4.05 -4.54 7.61
C LYS A 1009 -2.52 -4.45 7.49
N LEU A 1010 -1.78 -5.42 8.03
CA LEU A 1010 -0.34 -5.56 7.81
C LEU A 1010 -0.03 -6.21 6.45
N SER A 1011 -0.91 -7.06 5.91
CA SER A 1011 -0.72 -7.72 4.61
C SER A 1011 -1.48 -7.06 3.46
N THR A 1012 -2.33 -6.07 3.72
CA THR A 1012 -3.05 -5.35 2.65
C THR A 1012 -2.09 -4.63 1.69
N SER A 1013 -2.31 -4.78 0.38
CA SER A 1013 -1.54 -4.10 -0.67
C SER A 1013 -1.67 -2.55 -0.66
N LEU A 1014 -2.51 -2.02 0.23
CA LEU A 1014 -2.74 -0.58 0.42
C LEU A 1014 -1.82 0.04 1.48
N SER A 1015 -1.25 -0.75 2.39
CA SER A 1015 -0.31 -0.27 3.40
C SER A 1015 1.12 -0.33 2.87
N ASP A 1016 1.82 0.80 2.85
CA ASP A 1016 3.24 0.82 2.54
C ASP A 1016 4.07 0.16 3.65
N ARG A 1017 5.36 -0.10 3.37
CA ARG A 1017 6.26 -0.73 4.35
C ARG A 1017 6.41 0.10 5.63
N GLY A 1018 6.40 1.41 5.52
CA GLY A 1018 6.49 2.35 6.63
C GLY A 1018 5.30 2.23 7.57
N GLU A 1019 4.08 2.24 7.04
CA GLU A 1019 2.84 2.06 7.81
C GLU A 1019 2.84 0.73 8.57
N ARG A 1020 3.20 -0.38 7.91
CA ARG A 1020 3.30 -1.72 8.56
C ARG A 1020 4.25 -1.72 9.75
N ILE A 1021 5.38 -1.06 9.58
CA ILE A 1021 6.38 -0.94 10.63
C ILE A 1021 5.81 -0.14 11.82
N ARG A 1022 5.17 1.00 11.54
CA ARG A 1022 4.58 1.83 12.59
C ARG A 1022 3.44 1.14 13.33
N PHE A 1023 2.66 0.28 12.67
CA PHE A 1023 1.60 -0.50 13.32
C PHE A 1023 2.12 -1.49 14.36
N TYR A 1024 3.16 -2.28 14.07
CA TYR A 1024 3.70 -3.22 15.07
C TYR A 1024 4.46 -2.49 16.18
N GLU A 1025 5.20 -1.42 15.86
CA GLU A 1025 5.89 -0.60 16.86
C GLU A 1025 4.90 -0.01 17.84
N ASP A 1026 3.79 0.54 17.33
CA ASP A 1026 2.73 1.08 18.15
C ASP A 1026 2.05 0.00 19.02
N LEU A 1027 1.82 -1.20 18.49
CA LEU A 1027 1.28 -2.33 19.25
C LEU A 1027 2.16 -2.69 20.45
N TYR A 1028 3.47 -2.88 20.24
CA TYR A 1028 4.39 -3.24 21.32
C TYR A 1028 4.64 -2.08 22.29
N ARG A 1029 4.67 -0.85 21.78
CA ARG A 1029 4.70 0.37 22.58
C ARG A 1029 3.49 0.47 23.52
N GLN A 1030 2.28 0.25 23.00
CA GLN A 1030 1.06 0.24 23.82
C GLN A 1030 1.07 -0.92 24.81
N TYR A 1031 1.42 -2.13 24.38
CA TYR A 1031 1.38 -3.32 25.20
C TYR A 1031 2.36 -3.29 26.38
N SER A 1032 3.57 -2.76 26.17
CA SER A 1032 4.58 -2.62 27.24
C SER A 1032 4.13 -1.72 28.40
N ARG A 1033 3.18 -0.81 28.15
CA ARG A 1033 2.60 0.11 29.15
C ARG A 1033 1.45 -0.50 29.95
N LEU A 1034 1.04 -1.73 29.63
CA LEU A 1034 -0.09 -2.36 30.28
C LEU A 1034 0.29 -2.99 31.62
N ASN A 1035 -0.66 -2.94 32.56
CA ASN A 1035 -0.52 -3.51 33.89
C ASN A 1035 -0.87 -5.00 33.90
N PHE A 1036 -0.05 -5.79 34.58
CA PHE A 1036 -0.30 -7.21 34.83
C PHE A 1036 -0.34 -7.47 36.33
N THR A 1037 -1.26 -8.33 36.77
CA THR A 1037 -1.28 -8.82 38.17
C THR A 1037 -0.02 -9.64 38.48
N ARG A 1038 0.43 -10.45 37.50
CA ARG A 1038 1.71 -11.14 37.52
C ARG A 1038 2.48 -10.75 36.26
N LEU A 1039 3.60 -10.04 36.40
CA LEU A 1039 4.40 -9.58 35.27
C LEU A 1039 4.91 -10.72 34.39
N THR A 1040 5.07 -11.91 34.97
CA THR A 1040 5.43 -13.15 34.25
C THR A 1040 4.43 -13.56 33.18
N ASP A 1041 3.18 -13.08 33.24
CA ASP A 1041 2.14 -13.37 32.24
C ASP A 1041 2.29 -12.53 30.97
N ARG A 1042 3.11 -11.46 31.01
CA ARG A 1042 3.31 -10.52 29.90
C ARG A 1042 3.67 -11.20 28.56
N PRO A 1043 4.67 -12.10 28.46
CA PRO A 1043 4.96 -12.78 27.19
C PRO A 1043 3.83 -13.73 26.75
N ILE A 1044 3.06 -14.29 27.68
CA ILE A 1044 1.99 -15.25 27.38
C ILE A 1044 0.79 -14.53 26.74
N ALA A 1045 0.39 -13.39 27.28
CA ALA A 1045 -0.81 -12.67 26.85
C ALA A 1045 -0.69 -12.02 25.45
N ILE A 1046 0.53 -11.74 24.96
CA ILE A 1046 0.73 -11.21 23.60
C ILE A 1046 1.09 -12.28 22.57
N ALA A 1047 1.48 -13.49 23.01
CA ALA A 1047 1.98 -14.53 22.12
C ALA A 1047 1.05 -14.80 20.94
N GLY A 1048 -0.26 -14.87 21.16
CA GLY A 1048 -1.24 -15.07 20.08
C GLY A 1048 -1.23 -13.95 19.04
N LEU A 1049 -1.13 -12.69 19.48
CA LEU A 1049 -1.05 -11.54 18.55
C LEU A 1049 0.27 -11.54 17.79
N GLU A 1050 1.39 -11.82 18.47
CA GLU A 1050 2.71 -11.93 17.85
C GLU A 1050 2.73 -13.02 16.77
N GLN A 1051 2.18 -14.21 17.04
CA GLN A 1051 2.13 -15.29 16.06
C GLN A 1051 1.32 -14.93 14.82
N ARG A 1052 0.19 -14.22 14.97
CA ARG A 1052 -0.58 -13.75 13.81
C ARG A 1052 0.19 -12.72 12.99
N MET A 1053 0.89 -11.77 13.63
CA MET A 1053 1.73 -10.81 12.90
C MET A 1053 2.87 -11.49 12.16
N ILE A 1054 3.55 -12.46 12.79
CA ILE A 1054 4.61 -13.25 12.15
C ILE A 1054 4.07 -13.98 10.92
N SER A 1055 2.91 -14.63 11.04
CA SER A 1055 2.27 -15.34 9.94
C SER A 1055 1.83 -14.42 8.81
N ASP A 1056 1.21 -13.28 9.12
CA ASP A 1056 0.66 -12.35 8.14
C ASP A 1056 1.76 -11.57 7.39
N LEU A 1057 2.83 -11.20 8.09
CA LEU A 1057 4.01 -10.56 7.49
C LEU A 1057 4.93 -11.55 6.75
N ASN A 1058 4.63 -12.86 6.77
CA ASN A 1058 5.53 -13.92 6.32
C ASN A 1058 6.96 -13.77 6.88
N ALA A 1059 7.05 -13.39 8.15
CA ALA A 1059 8.30 -13.14 8.85
C ALA A 1059 8.66 -14.31 9.78
N LYS A 1060 9.87 -14.28 10.33
CA LYS A 1060 10.23 -15.03 11.53
C LYS A 1060 10.11 -14.09 12.73
N GLY A 1061 9.96 -14.64 13.93
CA GLY A 1061 9.94 -13.79 15.12
C GLY A 1061 9.65 -14.54 16.41
N GLY A 1062 9.65 -13.77 17.49
CA GLY A 1062 9.37 -14.21 18.84
C GLY A 1062 9.95 -13.23 19.86
N TYR A 1063 9.40 -13.24 21.08
CA TYR A 1063 9.88 -12.41 22.18
C TYR A 1063 9.85 -10.90 21.89
N GLY A 1064 8.89 -10.45 21.07
CA GLY A 1064 8.70 -9.05 20.69
C GLY A 1064 9.64 -8.58 19.59
N ILE A 1065 10.29 -9.50 18.88
CA ILE A 1065 11.25 -9.24 17.80
C ILE A 1065 10.79 -9.91 16.51
N LEU A 1066 10.82 -9.18 15.40
CA LEU A 1066 10.43 -9.66 14.07
C LEU A 1066 11.63 -9.68 13.12
N HIS A 1067 11.64 -10.59 12.14
CA HIS A 1067 12.72 -10.75 11.18
C HIS A 1067 12.19 -11.12 9.78
N ASP A 1068 12.43 -10.25 8.80
CA ASP A 1068 12.02 -10.39 7.39
C ASP A 1068 13.20 -10.68 6.44
N GLY A 1069 14.39 -10.98 6.96
CA GLY A 1069 15.62 -11.07 6.16
C GLY A 1069 16.18 -9.73 5.69
N GLN A 1070 15.56 -8.61 6.07
CA GLN A 1070 15.94 -7.26 5.64
C GLN A 1070 16.06 -6.33 6.87
N SER A 1071 15.10 -5.41 7.08
CA SER A 1071 15.21 -4.34 8.08
C SER A 1071 14.52 -4.64 9.41
N LEU A 1072 13.60 -5.62 9.49
CA LEU A 1072 12.79 -5.80 10.68
C LEU A 1072 13.59 -6.29 11.89
N LEU A 1073 14.58 -7.17 11.70
CA LEU A 1073 15.40 -7.68 12.80
C LEU A 1073 16.21 -6.57 13.49
N PRO A 1074 17.08 -5.84 12.76
CA PRO A 1074 17.83 -4.76 13.39
C PRO A 1074 16.91 -3.65 13.91
N ARG A 1075 15.79 -3.34 13.25
CA ARG A 1075 14.84 -2.32 13.72
C ARG A 1075 14.09 -2.74 14.99
N SER A 1076 13.64 -3.99 15.07
CA SER A 1076 12.95 -4.53 16.26
C SER A 1076 13.85 -4.52 17.50
N LEU A 1077 15.17 -4.64 17.33
CA LEU A 1077 16.15 -4.57 18.41
C LEU A 1077 16.39 -3.14 18.92
N LEU A 1078 15.99 -2.10 18.18
CA LEU A 1078 16.18 -0.68 18.54
C LEU A 1078 15.04 -0.12 19.39
N TRP A 1079 14.35 -0.96 20.17
CA TRP A 1079 13.49 -0.49 21.25
C TRP A 1079 14.34 0.25 22.31
N ARG A 1080 13.74 1.17 23.06
CA ARG A 1080 14.38 1.94 24.13
C ARG A 1080 13.45 2.07 25.32
N ARG A 1081 14.01 2.37 26.50
CA ARG A 1081 13.22 2.82 27.64
C ARG A 1081 12.33 4.01 27.27
N GLY A 1082 11.04 3.93 27.62
CA GLY A 1082 10.09 5.01 27.38
C GLY A 1082 10.47 6.28 28.13
N ALA A 1083 10.21 7.45 27.55
CA ALA A 1083 10.63 8.75 28.10
C ALA A 1083 10.05 9.02 29.51
N GLU A 1084 8.93 8.40 29.85
CA GLU A 1084 8.26 8.51 31.15
C GLU A 1084 8.86 7.58 32.23
N GLN A 1085 9.67 6.60 31.85
CA GLN A 1085 10.25 5.64 32.77
C GLN A 1085 11.58 6.16 33.28
N LYS A 1086 11.90 5.97 34.56
CA LYS A 1086 13.24 6.29 35.08
C LYS A 1086 14.25 5.20 34.74
N GLU A 1087 13.87 3.95 34.96
CA GLU A 1087 14.68 2.74 34.77
C GLU A 1087 13.76 1.59 34.31
N LEU A 1088 14.32 0.58 33.65
CA LEU A 1088 13.67 -0.67 33.30
C LEU A 1088 14.18 -1.79 34.23
N LYS A 1089 13.29 -2.34 35.05
CA LYS A 1089 13.67 -3.39 36.01
C LYS A 1089 13.48 -4.76 35.40
N ARG A 1090 14.51 -5.61 35.43
CA ARG A 1090 14.36 -6.99 34.97
C ARG A 1090 13.37 -7.73 35.86
N VAL A 1091 12.37 -8.37 35.24
CA VAL A 1091 11.39 -9.21 35.93
C VAL A 1091 12.06 -10.51 36.34
N ASP A 1092 11.85 -10.93 37.59
CA ASP A 1092 12.31 -12.23 38.05
C ASP A 1092 11.38 -13.34 37.56
N PHE A 1093 11.91 -14.22 36.72
CA PHE A 1093 11.21 -15.39 36.21
C PHE A 1093 11.57 -16.67 36.97
N SER A 1094 12.31 -16.60 38.08
CA SER A 1094 12.85 -17.75 38.83
C SER A 1094 11.77 -18.78 39.23
N GLU A 1095 10.58 -18.34 39.66
CA GLU A 1095 9.45 -19.24 39.96
C GLU A 1095 8.83 -19.88 38.71
N ALA A 1096 8.73 -19.14 37.60
CA ALA A 1096 8.21 -19.65 36.33
C ALA A 1096 9.21 -20.63 35.66
N LEU A 1097 10.50 -20.33 35.79
CA LEU A 1097 11.65 -21.14 35.37
C LEU A 1097 11.66 -22.53 36.03
N GLN A 1098 11.23 -22.64 37.28
CA GLN A 1098 11.12 -23.92 38.00
C GLN A 1098 10.00 -24.84 37.46
N SER A 1099 8.98 -24.27 36.82
CA SER A 1099 7.82 -25.02 36.30
C SER A 1099 7.94 -25.42 34.83
N GLU A 1100 8.60 -24.61 33.98
CA GLU A 1100 8.66 -24.83 32.53
C GLU A 1100 10.09 -24.88 31.93
N GLY A 1101 11.14 -24.61 32.70
CA GLY A 1101 12.53 -24.67 32.22
C GLY A 1101 12.91 -23.65 31.14
N LYS A 1102 12.11 -22.61 30.90
CA LYS A 1102 12.33 -21.61 29.84
C LYS A 1102 13.07 -20.38 30.36
N HIS A 1103 14.29 -20.10 29.88
CA HIS A 1103 14.89 -18.77 30.09
C HIS A 1103 14.51 -17.79 28.98
N PHE A 1104 14.31 -16.53 29.38
CA PHE A 1104 13.96 -15.44 28.48
C PHE A 1104 15.17 -14.56 28.15
N PRO A 1105 15.32 -14.16 26.87
CA PRO A 1105 16.50 -13.43 26.42
C PRO A 1105 16.54 -11.98 26.90
N SER A 1106 17.71 -11.43 27.24
CA SER A 1106 17.81 -10.03 27.69
C SER A 1106 17.62 -9.01 26.58
N TRP A 1107 17.73 -9.43 25.31
CA TRP A 1107 17.47 -8.55 24.17
C TRP A 1107 15.97 -8.32 23.91
N SER A 1108 15.10 -9.09 24.56
CA SER A 1108 13.65 -8.89 24.53
C SER A 1108 13.23 -7.85 25.56
N TRP A 1109 12.41 -6.87 25.15
CA TRP A 1109 11.81 -5.93 26.09
C TRP A 1109 10.80 -6.60 27.04
N MET A 1110 10.28 -7.80 26.70
CA MET A 1110 9.25 -8.48 27.48
C MET A 1110 9.73 -8.93 28.87
N VAL A 1111 11.05 -8.99 29.09
CA VAL A 1111 11.65 -9.39 30.37
C VAL A 1111 11.87 -8.23 31.33
N TYR A 1112 11.53 -7.01 30.94
CA TYR A 1112 11.71 -5.80 31.75
C TYR A 1112 10.38 -5.18 32.12
N ASP A 1113 10.19 -4.78 33.37
CA ASP A 1113 9.08 -3.97 33.81
C ASP A 1113 9.29 -2.50 33.44
N GLY A 1114 8.26 -1.89 32.83
CA GLY A 1114 8.30 -0.54 32.31
C GLY A 1114 7.93 -0.43 30.83
N ALA A 1115 7.59 0.80 30.44
CA ALA A 1115 7.23 1.16 29.08
C ALA A 1115 8.44 1.20 28.15
N ILE A 1116 8.24 0.77 26.90
CA ILE A 1116 9.22 0.95 25.82
C ILE A 1116 8.72 1.89 24.73
N ASP A 1117 9.67 2.55 24.08
CA ASP A 1117 9.51 3.23 22.80
C ASP A 1117 10.50 2.64 21.78
N TYR A 1118 10.56 3.21 20.57
CA TYR A 1118 11.58 2.91 19.58
C TYR A 1118 12.40 4.17 19.30
N LEU A 1119 13.66 3.99 18.86
CA LEU A 1119 14.39 5.10 18.26
C LEU A 1119 13.61 5.62 17.04
N ASP A 1120 13.51 6.94 16.90
CA ASP A 1120 12.86 7.51 15.73
C ASP A 1120 13.84 7.50 14.56
N LEU A 1121 13.61 6.55 13.65
CA LEU A 1121 14.47 6.29 12.51
C LEU A 1121 13.75 6.70 11.23
N PRO A 1122 14.45 7.39 10.30
CA PRO A 1122 13.88 7.69 9.00
C PRO A 1122 13.54 6.38 8.28
N LEU A 1123 12.29 6.24 7.84
CA LEU A 1123 11.87 5.10 7.05
C LEU A 1123 12.54 5.20 5.67
N GLY A 1124 13.08 4.08 5.16
CA GLY A 1124 13.87 4.06 3.92
C GLY A 1124 15.28 4.70 4.00
N GLY A 1125 15.55 5.56 4.99
CA GLY A 1125 16.77 6.35 5.17
C GLY A 1125 17.89 5.69 5.99
N VAL A 1126 17.84 4.38 6.21
CA VAL A 1126 18.86 3.61 6.96
C VAL A 1126 19.39 2.47 6.10
N ASP A 1127 20.71 2.36 6.01
CA ASP A 1127 21.43 1.20 5.50
C ASP A 1127 21.62 0.18 6.64
N TRP A 1128 20.86 -0.91 6.59
CA TRP A 1128 20.85 -1.91 7.65
C TRP A 1128 22.04 -2.89 7.52
N ARG A 1129 22.75 -3.11 8.63
CA ARG A 1129 23.83 -4.11 8.73
C ARG A 1129 23.23 -5.49 9.04
N ILE A 1130 22.66 -6.12 8.02
CA ILE A 1130 22.01 -7.44 8.14
C ILE A 1130 22.98 -8.56 8.57
N ASP A 1131 24.29 -8.36 8.39
CA ASP A 1131 25.36 -9.25 8.79
C ASP A 1131 25.75 -9.10 10.27
N ALA A 1132 25.47 -7.95 10.89
CA ALA A 1132 25.92 -7.64 12.24
C ALA A 1132 25.28 -8.55 13.30
N VAL A 1133 24.05 -9.01 13.09
CA VAL A 1133 23.31 -9.90 14.00
C VAL A 1133 22.89 -11.16 13.25
N LEU A 1134 23.28 -12.33 13.75
CA LEU A 1134 22.81 -13.60 13.19
C LEU A 1134 21.34 -13.85 13.54
N ASP A 1135 20.58 -14.43 12.60
CA ASP A 1135 19.18 -14.79 12.78
C ASP A 1135 19.00 -15.75 13.99
N PRO A 1136 18.38 -15.28 15.09
CA PRO A 1136 18.19 -16.06 16.31
C PRO A 1136 17.09 -17.12 16.16
N PHE A 1137 16.30 -17.09 15.08
CA PHE A 1137 15.13 -17.93 14.88
C PHE A 1137 15.38 -19.14 13.97
N THR A 1138 16.63 -19.41 13.55
CA THR A 1138 16.94 -20.56 12.68
C THR A 1138 16.93 -21.93 13.40
N PRO A 1139 16.56 -23.03 12.72
CA PRO A 1139 16.56 -24.37 13.32
C PRO A 1139 17.94 -24.82 13.83
N ARG A 1140 19.03 -24.44 13.15
CA ARG A 1140 20.41 -24.72 13.60
C ARG A 1140 20.80 -23.96 14.87
N ALA A 1141 20.23 -22.77 15.10
CA ALA A 1141 20.42 -22.01 16.33
C ALA A 1141 19.66 -22.63 17.52
N ARG A 1142 18.57 -23.39 17.27
CA ARG A 1142 17.83 -24.14 18.30
C ARG A 1142 18.49 -25.47 18.71
N HIS A 1143 19.41 -26.01 17.90
CA HIS A 1143 19.97 -27.35 18.05
C HIS A 1143 21.43 -27.42 18.55
N ARG A 1144 22.16 -26.30 18.66
CA ARG A 1144 23.48 -26.25 19.31
C ARG A 1144 23.33 -25.61 20.70
N ASP A 1145 23.25 -26.47 21.72
CA ASP A 1145 23.44 -26.25 23.17
C ASP A 1145 22.41 -25.32 23.86
N THR A 1146 21.47 -25.79 24.69
CA THR A 1146 21.60 -26.62 25.91
C THR A 1146 20.24 -27.28 26.24
N GLU A 1147 20.20 -28.20 27.21
CA GLU A 1147 19.00 -28.89 27.75
C GLU A 1147 17.86 -27.95 28.23
N ASN A 1148 18.02 -26.61 28.17
CA ASN A 1148 17.15 -25.60 28.77
C ASN A 1148 16.45 -24.63 27.78
N GLY A 1149 16.50 -24.87 26.45
CA GLY A 1149 15.58 -24.22 25.49
C GLY A 1149 15.72 -22.70 25.24
N THR A 1150 16.86 -22.08 25.54
CA THR A 1150 17.09 -20.63 25.40
C THR A 1150 17.47 -20.18 23.98
N VAL A 1151 16.90 -19.07 23.50
CA VAL A 1151 17.22 -18.46 22.20
C VAL A 1151 18.30 -17.38 22.36
N GLU A 1152 19.48 -17.59 21.79
CA GLU A 1152 20.63 -16.68 21.92
C GLU A 1152 20.84 -15.77 20.70
N LEU A 1153 21.30 -14.54 20.93
CA LEU A 1153 21.62 -13.57 19.88
C LEU A 1153 23.14 -13.50 19.71
N ARG A 1154 23.65 -13.69 18.48
CA ARG A 1154 25.08 -13.61 18.16
C ARG A 1154 25.38 -12.41 17.28
N ALA A 1155 26.25 -11.53 17.75
CA ALA A 1155 26.50 -10.25 17.09
C ALA A 1155 27.98 -9.89 16.93
N VAL A 1156 28.30 -9.11 15.89
CA VAL A 1156 29.61 -8.48 15.71
C VAL A 1156 29.69 -7.27 16.63
N VAL A 1157 30.77 -7.18 17.40
CA VAL A 1157 30.92 -6.18 18.45
C VAL A 1157 32.07 -5.23 18.12
N ARG A 1158 31.89 -3.96 18.47
CA ARG A 1158 32.92 -2.92 18.43
C ARG A 1158 33.09 -2.26 19.80
N PRO A 1159 34.32 -1.97 20.25
CA PRO A 1159 34.56 -1.20 21.46
C PRO A 1159 34.40 0.31 21.21
N LEU A 1160 34.36 1.09 22.29
CA LEU A 1160 34.45 2.56 22.22
C LEU A 1160 35.88 2.98 21.88
N ALA A 1161 36.05 3.86 20.89
CA ALA A 1161 37.33 4.35 20.41
C ALA A 1161 37.63 5.80 20.84
N ILE A 1162 37.49 6.09 22.14
CA ILE A 1162 37.90 7.39 22.69
C ILE A 1162 38.92 7.20 23.82
N GLU A 1163 40.00 7.96 23.78
CA GLU A 1163 41.06 7.96 24.80
C GLU A 1163 40.79 8.97 25.93
N SER A 1164 39.98 9.99 25.66
CA SER A 1164 39.55 11.03 26.60
C SER A 1164 38.12 11.49 26.28
N ASP A 1165 37.43 12.06 27.28
CA ASP A 1165 36.07 12.58 27.10
C ASP A 1165 36.07 13.80 26.16
N PRO A 1166 35.31 13.78 25.04
CA PRO A 1166 35.27 14.89 24.09
C PRO A 1166 34.54 16.13 24.65
N GLU A 1167 34.80 17.30 24.06
CA GLU A 1167 34.20 18.60 24.42
C GLU A 1167 32.66 18.59 24.32
N GLU A 1168 31.99 19.46 25.09
CA GLU A 1168 30.51 19.47 25.24
C GLU A 1168 29.75 19.60 23.90
N GLU A 1169 30.33 20.28 22.92
CA GLU A 1169 29.76 20.54 21.59
C GLU A 1169 29.67 19.27 20.72
N VAL A 1170 30.56 18.29 20.94
CA VAL A 1170 30.61 17.03 20.19
C VAL A 1170 29.53 16.04 20.64
N TRP A 1171 29.12 16.13 21.91
CA TRP A 1171 28.05 15.31 22.49
C TRP A 1171 26.67 15.56 21.86
N GLY A 1172 26.46 16.70 21.21
CA GLY A 1172 25.19 17.00 20.51
C GLY A 1172 24.87 16.02 19.37
N SER A 1173 25.88 15.30 18.87
CA SER A 1173 25.75 14.29 17.80
C SER A 1173 25.58 12.85 18.29
N VAL A 1174 25.65 12.63 19.61
CA VAL A 1174 25.58 11.31 20.27
C VAL A 1174 24.32 11.24 21.12
N GLY A 1175 23.48 10.23 20.87
CA GLY A 1175 22.32 9.94 21.68
C GLY A 1175 22.41 8.54 22.26
N VAL A 1176 22.61 8.41 23.56
CA VAL A 1176 22.64 7.12 24.27
C VAL A 1176 21.50 7.05 25.26
N ILE A 1177 20.78 5.93 25.26
CA ILE A 1177 19.66 5.69 26.16
C ILE A 1177 19.89 4.32 26.82
N LEU A 1178 20.27 4.37 28.10
CA LEU A 1178 20.48 3.19 28.93
C LEU A 1178 19.17 2.75 29.58
N ASP A 1179 19.02 1.43 29.68
CA ASP A 1179 17.83 0.79 30.22
C ASP A 1179 17.73 1.00 31.75
N ASP A 1180 18.85 1.15 32.47
CA ASP A 1180 18.91 1.35 33.93
C ASP A 1180 18.67 2.80 34.39
N GLY A 1181 18.55 3.75 33.46
CA GLY A 1181 18.26 5.14 33.80
C GLY A 1181 19.47 6.04 34.09
N GLU A 1182 20.70 5.52 34.04
CA GLU A 1182 21.86 6.41 34.02
C GLU A 1182 21.78 7.26 32.73
N GLU A 1183 21.73 8.59 32.86
CA GLU A 1183 21.95 9.50 31.72
C GLU A 1183 23.41 9.34 31.29
N GLY A 1184 23.66 8.32 30.47
CA GLY A 1184 25.00 7.87 30.12
C GLY A 1184 25.69 8.86 29.18
N LYS A 1185 26.41 9.83 29.74
CA LYS A 1185 27.62 10.32 29.06
C LYS A 1185 28.57 9.12 29.00
N LEU A 1186 28.92 8.68 27.78
CA LEU A 1186 29.93 7.63 27.61
C LEU A 1186 31.24 8.16 28.19
N SER A 1187 31.73 7.55 29.26
CA SER A 1187 32.98 7.99 29.89
C SER A 1187 34.17 7.18 29.37
N ALA A 1188 35.28 7.87 29.06
CA ALA A 1188 36.57 7.24 28.81
C ALA A 1188 36.96 6.35 30.03
N GLY A 1189 37.30 5.08 29.76
CA GLY A 1189 37.72 4.10 30.78
C GLY A 1189 36.67 3.08 31.22
N LYS A 1190 35.40 3.18 30.81
CA LYS A 1190 34.41 2.09 30.94
C LYS A 1190 34.48 1.17 29.71
N ASP A 1191 34.30 -0.15 29.92
CA ASP A 1191 34.40 -1.19 28.87
C ASP A 1191 33.12 -1.27 28.00
N TRP A 1192 32.79 -0.18 27.32
CA TRP A 1192 31.59 -0.11 26.47
C TRP A 1192 31.72 -0.99 25.23
N ARG A 1193 30.62 -1.65 24.85
CA ARG A 1193 30.53 -2.50 23.66
C ARG A 1193 29.26 -2.19 22.88
N PHE A 1194 29.43 -2.16 21.56
CA PHE A 1194 28.38 -1.75 20.63
C PHE A 1194 28.20 -2.78 19.52
N VAL A 1195 26.96 -3.01 19.13
CA VAL A 1195 26.61 -3.71 17.90
C VAL A 1195 26.02 -2.68 16.94
N VAL A 1196 26.70 -2.47 15.81
CA VAL A 1196 26.23 -1.57 14.75
C VAL A 1196 25.16 -2.27 13.93
N VAL A 1197 23.90 -1.86 14.08
CA VAL A 1197 22.77 -2.51 13.40
C VAL A 1197 22.34 -1.79 12.12
N GLY A 1198 22.73 -0.52 11.96
CA GLY A 1198 22.52 0.23 10.73
C GLY A 1198 23.23 1.58 10.73
N THR A 1199 23.26 2.23 9.57
CA THR A 1199 23.89 3.54 9.34
C THR A 1199 22.94 4.44 8.59
N ARG A 1200 22.88 5.73 8.91
CA ARG A 1200 22.04 6.70 8.21
C ARG A 1200 22.51 6.86 6.76
N LYS A 1201 21.55 6.80 5.82
CA LYS A 1201 21.80 7.10 4.39
C LYS A 1201 22.09 8.58 4.21
N ILE A 1202 22.95 8.87 3.25
CA ILE A 1202 23.25 10.25 2.83
C ILE A 1202 22.34 10.62 1.65
N ALA A 1203 21.90 11.87 1.59
CA ALA A 1203 21.12 12.39 0.47
C ALA A 1203 21.97 12.41 -0.83
N GLU A 1204 21.34 12.26 -1.99
CA GLU A 1204 22.05 12.32 -3.27
C GLU A 1204 22.78 13.68 -3.43
N GLY A 1205 24.11 13.63 -3.55
CA GLY A 1205 24.96 14.81 -3.73
C GLY A 1205 25.77 15.28 -2.51
N GLU A 1206 25.57 14.68 -1.33
CA GLU A 1206 26.40 14.95 -0.14
C GLU A 1206 27.57 13.95 -0.01
N GLU A 1207 28.80 14.45 0.15
CA GLU A 1207 29.98 13.63 0.48
C GLU A 1207 30.29 13.75 1.98
N VAL A 1208 29.72 12.85 2.78
CA VAL A 1208 30.09 12.70 4.20
C VAL A 1208 30.91 11.43 4.36
N GLY A 1209 32.15 11.57 4.84
CA GLY A 1209 33.05 10.45 5.14
C GLY A 1209 32.40 9.43 6.08
N MET A 1210 32.69 8.13 5.91
CA MET A 1210 32.06 7.05 6.68
C MET A 1210 32.11 7.27 8.20
N ASP A 1211 33.23 7.82 8.69
CA ASP A 1211 33.43 8.07 10.13
C ASP A 1211 32.54 9.19 10.69
N LEU A 1212 32.03 10.07 9.84
CA LEU A 1212 31.12 11.16 10.23
C LEU A 1212 29.64 10.78 10.14
N ARG A 1213 29.32 9.62 9.54
CA ARG A 1213 27.93 9.14 9.42
C ARG A 1213 27.38 8.70 10.76
N THR A 1214 26.11 8.98 11.01
CA THR A 1214 25.38 8.48 12.19
C THR A 1214 25.16 6.97 12.07
N HIS A 1215 25.67 6.22 13.04
CA HIS A 1215 25.46 4.79 13.21
C HIS A 1215 24.43 4.55 14.31
N TYR A 1216 23.52 3.60 14.09
CA TYR A 1216 22.50 3.16 15.04
C TYR A 1216 22.97 1.88 15.72
N LEU A 1217 22.92 1.87 17.06
CA LEU A 1217 23.65 0.92 17.88
C LEU A 1217 22.76 0.25 18.93
N LEU A 1218 23.03 -1.03 19.15
CA LEU A 1218 22.67 -1.75 20.37
C LEU A 1218 23.85 -1.71 21.33
N ILE A 1219 23.63 -1.33 22.59
CA ILE A 1219 24.66 -1.22 23.63
C ILE A 1219 24.59 -2.47 24.50
N ILE A 1220 25.74 -3.11 24.69
CA ILE A 1220 25.87 -4.35 25.47
C ILE A 1220 26.97 -4.23 26.52
N ALA A 1221 26.84 -4.98 27.60
CA ALA A 1221 27.83 -5.07 28.67
C ALA A 1221 28.17 -6.54 29.00
N PRO A 1222 29.41 -6.83 29.44
CA PRO A 1222 29.78 -8.17 29.89
C PRO A 1222 28.90 -8.63 31.07
N LEU A 1223 28.33 -9.82 30.95
CA LEU A 1223 27.58 -10.50 32.02
C LEU A 1223 28.47 -11.50 32.79
N GLY A 1224 29.44 -12.12 32.10
CA GLY A 1224 30.35 -13.11 32.66
C GLY A 1224 31.02 -13.98 31.58
N GLN A 1225 31.52 -15.14 31.97
CA GLN A 1225 32.00 -16.19 31.05
C GLN A 1225 31.09 -17.42 31.16
N ASP A 1226 30.88 -18.14 30.05
CA ASP A 1226 30.21 -19.43 30.06
C ASP A 1226 31.13 -20.58 30.49
N ASP A 1227 30.60 -21.80 30.59
CA ASP A 1227 31.34 -23.01 30.98
C ASP A 1227 32.51 -23.36 30.04
N GLY A 1228 32.51 -22.78 28.82
CA GLY A 1228 33.58 -22.90 27.82
C GLY A 1228 34.60 -21.75 27.86
N GLY A 1229 34.48 -20.80 28.79
CA GLY A 1229 35.35 -19.63 28.91
C GLY A 1229 35.05 -18.48 27.94
N GLN A 1230 33.98 -18.57 27.14
CA GLN A 1230 33.59 -17.52 26.20
C GLN A 1230 32.84 -16.41 26.93
N LYS A 1231 33.16 -15.14 26.62
CA LYS A 1231 32.47 -13.98 27.20
C LYS A 1231 31.02 -13.92 26.75
N VAL A 1232 30.12 -13.76 27.71
CA VAL A 1232 28.68 -13.57 27.51
C VAL A 1232 28.32 -12.14 27.86
N TYR A 1233 27.46 -11.55 27.03
CA TYR A 1233 27.02 -10.16 27.15
C TYR A 1233 25.53 -10.11 27.42
N GLN A 1234 25.10 -8.99 28.01
CA GLN A 1234 23.70 -8.61 28.14
C GLN A 1234 23.47 -7.26 27.47
N ARG A 1235 22.27 -7.05 26.95
CA ARG A 1235 21.82 -5.73 26.50
C ARG A 1235 21.68 -4.77 27.67
N ILE A 1236 22.13 -3.52 27.48
CA ILE A 1236 21.98 -2.44 28.47
C ILE A 1236 21.41 -1.13 27.90
N GLY A 1237 21.20 -1.03 26.58
CA GLY A 1237 20.58 0.16 25.98
C GLY A 1237 20.71 0.21 24.47
N VAL A 1238 20.35 1.36 23.90
CA VAL A 1238 20.48 1.67 22.46
C VAL A 1238 20.95 3.10 22.28
N GLY A 1239 21.41 3.42 21.07
CA GLY A 1239 21.79 4.79 20.77
C GLY A 1239 22.17 5.04 19.32
N TYR A 1240 22.70 6.23 19.09
CA TYR A 1240 23.31 6.63 17.84
C TYR A 1240 24.55 7.49 18.09
N MET A 1241 25.55 7.37 17.21
CA MET A 1241 26.77 8.18 17.26
C MET A 1241 27.50 8.17 15.90
N PRO A 1242 28.40 9.14 15.64
CA PRO A 1242 29.31 9.09 14.50
C PRO A 1242 30.23 7.85 14.52
N GLY A 1243 30.68 7.41 13.34
CA GLY A 1243 31.54 6.23 13.18
C GLY A 1243 32.91 6.33 13.88
N TRP A 1244 33.48 7.53 14.02
CA TRP A 1244 34.77 7.72 14.70
C TRP A 1244 34.76 7.40 16.21
N PHE A 1245 33.59 7.25 16.83
CA PHE A 1245 33.48 6.75 18.21
C PHE A 1245 33.65 5.22 18.32
N LEU A 1246 33.68 4.49 17.21
CA LEU A 1246 33.67 3.03 17.17
C LEU A 1246 35.04 2.47 16.79
N GLY A 1247 35.54 1.54 17.59
CA GLY A 1247 36.77 0.81 17.30
C GLY A 1247 36.59 -0.27 16.23
N GLU A 1248 37.67 -1.02 15.97
CA GLU A 1248 37.65 -2.14 15.04
C GLU A 1248 36.70 -3.27 15.48
N GLU A 1249 36.21 -4.05 14.52
CA GLU A 1249 35.34 -5.20 14.78
C GLU A 1249 36.12 -6.31 15.48
N GLU A 1250 35.56 -6.83 16.58
CA GLU A 1250 36.10 -8.03 17.23
C GLU A 1250 35.94 -9.25 16.30
N SER A 1251 36.99 -10.08 16.22
CA SER A 1251 37.05 -11.24 15.29
C SER A 1251 36.06 -12.35 15.63
N GLU A 1252 35.68 -12.48 16.90
CA GLU A 1252 34.67 -13.41 17.37
C GLU A 1252 33.34 -12.71 17.62
N ARG A 1253 32.23 -13.34 17.21
CA ARG A 1253 30.89 -12.84 17.52
C ARG A 1253 30.57 -13.07 18.99
N ALA A 1254 30.16 -12.02 19.67
CA ALA A 1254 29.71 -12.09 21.04
C ALA A 1254 28.36 -12.80 21.16
N ARG A 1255 28.19 -13.57 22.24
CA ARG A 1255 26.91 -14.14 22.66
C ARG A 1255 26.20 -13.13 23.55
N VAL A 1256 25.03 -12.65 23.12
CA VAL A 1256 24.13 -11.79 23.90
C VAL A 1256 23.01 -12.67 24.41
N ARG A 1257 22.97 -12.89 25.72
CA ARG A 1257 21.97 -13.73 26.40
C ARG A 1257 20.71 -12.96 26.70
#